data_AF-A0A267ERY1-F1
#
_entry.id   AF-A0A267ERY1-F1
#
_cell.length_a   1.000
_cell.length_b   1.000
_cell.length_c   1.000
_cell.angle_alpha   90.00
_cell.angle_beta   90.00
_cell.angle_gamma   90.00
#
_symmetry.space_group_name_H-M   'P 1'
#
loop_
_entity.id
_entity.type
_entity.pdbx_description
1 polymer ?
#
loop_
_entity_poly.entity_id
_entity_poly.type
_entity_poly.pdbx_seq_one_letter_code
_entity_poly.pdbx_strand_id
1 'polypeptide(L)'
;MLTNRLILLAVLIGGCLGFNETDSLFDIGGDDLNFVDSPTSMRDNFQYAETDILEELYNTTRVTKRSTRSNLCTYQRSKTQYYRSRGSWWRRRQNSRTVIVNYQDCCPGWSRYTGEPSCLRAICFGRLQYCPNGGSCNSPDFCSNCNPTHYSPRCDLCPQVPFCALTYCTHLPSAIETMTCQICMFDHGPKGQAYKLSSDRKACIETCSWRREHNLCFPGVCNGYHTECQCDAGFTSTPGARDCLKIVTKPTVLTATMTVRIPPDGTTPKDDVTIDFHKSPNSVNYINTKPAPNRKIQLEWTATSRFKPTISSPGPREHFIPPSGYKIGLVRENFVFVLSGNQNFPDNSIGPLEETGISPSNPKLAERAFTGQLNQLPPAGWQLQSGHSLKYTYSVYNGGFVTVADLDARGATHPRFLTGESFTQAGTFVFDYSLPYHCTVAGHGARPCTQPFDQRMLELSEAFTKQNQINGKFGGWRDDHAGVLQYDIELKLMHKVGEVLKENEMVGSEHKIIDLNGEGEDERRNGGNREFSVHFDLPPDEPSVYTVVVTVRDAVRNSIKNVRRSRRFFIFDNSSSVESRDERYPLGVDDTVNNRGLWWLRRLDGNVAFRWTDNLINELHTGQGFLLPIEHVPEFYGDGYDQTSGPRSIHPIENVHGVVRFASQFGVDAVGGRSLQQPDQSRWLTTTDIHAQMQSFRFDRRDGESAKFWVIGEDVMGNSRVNSFLMHIDSSPAELGTLSLTNRGVEGSLCTTAETYTV
;
A
#
# COMPACT_ATOMS: atom_id res chain seq x y z
N MET A 1 -22.83 -36.49 0.57
CA MET A 1 -22.03 -37.43 1.39
C MET A 1 -21.58 -36.63 2.62
N LEU A 2 -21.73 -37.07 3.88
CA LEU A 2 -21.28 -38.34 4.50
C LEU A 2 -19.73 -38.38 4.50
N THR A 3 -19.00 -38.56 5.62
CA THR A 3 -19.42 -38.97 6.98
C THR A 3 -18.37 -38.62 8.06
N ASN A 4 -18.84 -38.40 9.30
CA ASN A 4 -18.40 -38.86 10.66
C ASN A 4 -16.92 -39.30 10.89
N ARG A 5 -16.32 -39.22 12.11
CA ARG A 5 -16.81 -39.34 13.51
C ARG A 5 -16.00 -38.42 14.46
N LEU A 6 -16.42 -37.97 15.66
CA LEU A 6 -17.47 -38.34 16.65
C LEU A 6 -17.03 -39.28 17.80
N ILE A 7 -16.81 -38.67 18.98
CA ILE A 7 -16.99 -39.17 20.38
C ILE A 7 -17.23 -37.87 21.21
N LEU A 8 -18.23 -37.62 22.07
CA LEU A 8 -19.39 -38.35 22.65
C LEU A 8 -19.21 -38.96 24.05
N LEU A 9 -19.45 -38.13 25.08
CA LEU A 9 -20.14 -38.45 26.36
C LEU A 9 -20.65 -37.09 26.93
N ALA A 10 -21.90 -36.75 27.26
CA ALA A 10 -23.25 -37.37 27.36
C ALA A 10 -23.80 -37.10 28.79
N VAL A 11 -24.82 -36.24 28.87
CA VAL A 11 -25.52 -35.84 30.11
C VAL A 11 -26.76 -36.69 30.29
N LEU A 12 -27.11 -37.04 31.54
CA LEU A 12 -28.42 -37.61 31.88
C LEU A 12 -29.28 -36.57 32.61
N ILE A 13 -30.35 -36.15 31.95
CA ILE A 13 -31.54 -35.56 32.59
C ILE A 13 -32.67 -36.56 32.34
N GLY A 14 -33.34 -36.99 33.42
CA GLY A 14 -34.53 -37.82 33.35
C GLY A 14 -35.60 -37.24 34.26
N GLY A 15 -36.70 -36.77 33.67
CA GLY A 15 -37.88 -36.32 34.40
C GLY A 15 -39.13 -36.75 33.65
N CYS A 16 -40.17 -37.14 34.38
CA CYS A 16 -41.49 -37.41 33.85
C CYS A 16 -42.56 -37.03 34.87
N LEU A 17 -43.71 -36.59 34.36
CA LEU A 17 -44.93 -36.34 35.13
C LEU A 17 -45.85 -37.56 35.03
N GLY A 18 -46.71 -37.77 36.03
CA GLY A 18 -47.74 -38.81 36.02
C GLY A 18 -48.67 -38.67 37.23
N PHE A 19 -49.98 -38.84 37.02
CA PHE A 19 -51.03 -38.65 38.03
C PHE A 19 -51.94 -39.90 38.10
N ASN A 20 -52.85 -39.88 39.09
CA ASN A 20 -53.87 -40.88 39.47
C ASN A 20 -53.30 -42.10 40.24
N GLU A 21 -53.84 -42.58 41.37
CA GLU A 21 -55.19 -42.61 41.99
C GLU A 21 -55.93 -43.95 41.76
N THR A 22 -56.55 -44.45 42.84
CA THR A 22 -57.33 -45.70 43.02
C THR A 22 -56.63 -47.05 42.70
N ASP A 23 -57.05 -48.22 43.21
CA ASP A 23 -58.11 -48.52 44.20
C ASP A 23 -57.73 -49.66 45.18
N SER A 24 -58.64 -49.85 46.12
CA SER A 24 -58.71 -50.67 47.32
C SER A 24 -58.88 -52.19 47.15
N LEU A 25 -58.68 -52.91 48.28
CA LEU A 25 -59.49 -54.02 48.81
C LEU A 25 -59.32 -53.95 50.36
N PHE A 26 -60.29 -53.99 51.28
CA PHE A 26 -61.58 -54.71 51.43
C PHE A 26 -61.41 -56.26 51.45
N ASP A 27 -62.04 -57.06 52.34
CA ASP A 27 -62.77 -56.84 53.61
C ASP A 27 -62.95 -58.23 54.33
N ILE A 28 -63.75 -58.57 55.36
CA ILE A 28 -64.82 -57.93 56.17
C ILE A 28 -64.95 -58.62 57.55
N GLY A 29 -65.39 -57.87 58.58
CA GLY A 29 -66.18 -58.37 59.73
C GLY A 29 -65.48 -59.23 60.81
N GLY A 30 -66.17 -59.64 61.88
CA GLY A 30 -67.53 -59.23 62.30
C GLY A 30 -68.09 -60.05 63.48
N ASP A 31 -68.54 -59.34 64.51
CA ASP A 31 -69.58 -59.65 65.51
C ASP A 31 -69.55 -60.89 66.46
N ASP A 32 -70.05 -60.60 67.68
CA ASP A 32 -70.98 -61.38 68.53
C ASP A 32 -70.60 -62.57 69.47
N LEU A 33 -70.96 -62.31 70.75
CA LEU A 33 -71.73 -63.13 71.71
C LEU A 33 -71.16 -64.36 72.46
N ASN A 34 -71.23 -64.21 73.80
CA ASN A 34 -71.70 -65.19 74.80
C ASN A 34 -70.78 -66.35 75.27
N PHE A 35 -71.31 -67.07 76.27
CA PHE A 35 -70.68 -68.05 77.17
C PHE A 35 -69.69 -67.41 78.18
N VAL A 36 -69.95 -67.36 79.49
CA VAL A 36 -70.73 -68.23 80.41
C VAL A 36 -70.18 -69.66 80.43
N ASP A 37 -69.34 -69.98 81.42
CA ASP A 37 -69.88 -70.73 82.55
C ASP A 37 -69.05 -70.60 83.85
N SER A 38 -69.67 -71.02 84.96
CA SER A 38 -69.06 -71.37 86.25
C SER A 38 -69.23 -72.91 86.43
N PRO A 39 -69.18 -73.54 87.62
CA PRO A 39 -68.61 -73.15 88.91
C PRO A 39 -67.60 -74.19 89.45
N THR A 40 -67.02 -73.95 90.63
CA THR A 40 -67.07 -74.94 91.74
C THR A 40 -66.60 -74.39 93.09
N SER A 41 -67.43 -74.62 94.12
CA SER A 41 -67.11 -75.01 95.51
C SER A 41 -65.83 -74.43 96.18
N MET A 42 -65.87 -73.43 97.08
CA MET A 42 -66.49 -73.35 98.44
C MET A 42 -65.58 -73.86 99.59
N ARG A 43 -65.45 -73.01 100.64
CA ARG A 43 -65.00 -73.22 102.04
C ARG A 43 -63.76 -72.46 102.56
N ASP A 44 -64.04 -71.24 103.02
CA ASP A 44 -63.96 -70.78 104.43
C ASP A 44 -62.61 -70.57 105.19
N ASN A 45 -62.46 -69.31 105.65
CA ASN A 45 -61.87 -68.82 106.92
C ASN A 45 -60.33 -68.94 107.15
N PHE A 46 -59.55 -67.83 107.28
CA PHE A 46 -59.47 -66.79 108.35
C PHE A 46 -58.86 -67.34 109.67
N GLN A 47 -57.85 -66.74 110.35
CA GLN A 47 -57.00 -65.51 110.27
C GLN A 47 -55.64 -65.82 110.96
N TYR A 48 -54.53 -65.04 110.94
CA TYR A 48 -54.10 -63.82 110.20
C TYR A 48 -52.61 -64.05 109.73
N ALA A 49 -51.50 -63.28 109.91
CA ALA A 49 -51.11 -61.95 110.41
C ALA A 49 -49.74 -61.53 109.78
N GLU A 50 -49.36 -60.25 109.88
CA GLU A 50 -48.08 -59.58 109.48
C GLU A 50 -47.50 -59.81 108.06
N THR A 51 -46.97 -58.74 107.43
CA THR A 51 -46.55 -58.74 106.02
C THR A 51 -45.41 -57.76 105.69
N ASP A 52 -44.31 -58.28 105.13
CA ASP A 52 -43.30 -57.50 104.40
C ASP A 52 -43.59 -57.44 102.89
N ILE A 53 -43.08 -56.40 102.22
CA ILE A 53 -43.17 -56.17 100.76
C ILE A 53 -41.76 -56.25 100.15
N LEU A 54 -41.63 -56.86 98.96
CA LEU A 54 -40.37 -56.93 98.22
C LEU A 54 -40.58 -56.61 96.72
N GLU A 55 -39.92 -55.52 96.30
CA GLU A 55 -39.63 -55.05 94.93
C GLU A 55 -40.79 -54.71 93.96
N GLU A 56 -40.47 -53.80 93.03
CA GLU A 56 -41.42 -53.14 92.10
C GLU A 56 -40.75 -52.88 90.74
N LEU A 57 -41.52 -52.95 89.65
CA LEU A 57 -41.07 -52.64 88.29
C LEU A 57 -42.06 -51.71 87.58
N TYR A 58 -41.53 -50.86 86.68
CA TYR A 58 -42.26 -49.78 86.02
C TYR A 58 -42.31 -49.99 84.51
N ASN A 59 -43.45 -49.72 83.87
CA ASN A 59 -43.56 -49.67 82.41
C ASN A 59 -44.51 -48.57 81.93
N THR A 60 -44.04 -47.84 80.92
CA THR A 60 -44.69 -46.81 80.08
C THR A 60 -45.43 -45.65 80.75
N THR A 61 -45.38 -44.49 80.08
CA THR A 61 -45.89 -43.20 80.55
C THR A 61 -46.72 -42.52 79.45
N ARG A 62 -47.86 -41.92 79.77
CA ARG A 62 -48.67 -41.10 78.85
C ARG A 62 -49.10 -39.80 79.52
N VAL A 63 -49.11 -38.68 78.77
CA VAL A 63 -49.64 -37.39 79.25
C VAL A 63 -51.16 -37.38 79.07
N THR A 64 -51.91 -36.96 80.09
CA THR A 64 -53.39 -36.98 80.06
C THR A 64 -54.06 -35.63 80.37
N LYS A 65 -53.34 -34.64 80.92
CA LYS A 65 -53.85 -33.27 81.11
C LYS A 65 -52.69 -32.27 81.17
N ARG A 66 -52.87 -31.05 80.63
CA ARG A 66 -51.87 -29.97 80.64
C ARG A 66 -52.44 -28.68 81.26
N SER A 67 -51.68 -28.05 82.14
CA SER A 67 -51.91 -26.67 82.62
C SER A 67 -51.22 -25.67 81.69
N THR A 68 -51.97 -24.68 81.20
CA THR A 68 -51.44 -23.62 80.33
C THR A 68 -50.74 -22.49 81.08
N ARG A 69 -51.11 -22.23 82.35
CA ARG A 69 -50.49 -21.17 83.18
C ARG A 69 -49.25 -21.60 83.97
N SER A 70 -49.08 -22.90 84.23
CA SER A 70 -47.95 -23.43 85.02
C SER A 70 -47.09 -24.47 84.29
N ASN A 71 -47.42 -24.80 83.03
CA ASN A 71 -46.74 -25.81 82.19
C ASN A 71 -46.50 -27.17 82.87
N LEU A 72 -47.35 -27.51 83.85
CA LEU A 72 -47.42 -28.84 84.45
C LEU A 72 -48.26 -29.76 83.56
N CYS A 73 -47.74 -30.96 83.33
CA CYS A 73 -48.43 -32.06 82.66
C CYS A 73 -48.69 -33.17 83.69
N THR A 74 -49.92 -33.70 83.70
CA THR A 74 -50.23 -34.94 84.42
C THR A 74 -49.77 -36.12 83.57
N TYR A 75 -48.80 -36.86 84.09
CA TYR A 75 -48.29 -38.10 83.53
C TYR A 75 -48.94 -39.29 84.24
N GLN A 76 -49.46 -40.22 83.47
CA GLN A 76 -50.04 -41.47 83.92
C GLN A 76 -49.04 -42.60 83.63
N ARG A 77 -48.59 -43.30 84.68
CA ARG A 77 -47.70 -44.48 84.56
C ARG A 77 -48.36 -45.74 85.14
N SER A 78 -48.04 -46.89 84.56
CA SER A 78 -48.41 -48.18 85.16
C SER A 78 -47.35 -48.62 86.17
N LYS A 79 -47.79 -49.15 87.32
CA LYS A 79 -46.91 -49.64 88.39
C LYS A 79 -47.42 -50.98 88.90
N THR A 80 -46.64 -52.04 88.74
CA THR A 80 -47.03 -53.38 89.21
C THR A 80 -46.47 -53.62 90.61
N GLN A 81 -47.36 -53.88 91.57
CA GLN A 81 -46.99 -54.23 92.94
C GLN A 81 -47.31 -55.70 93.22
N TYR A 82 -46.37 -56.42 93.83
CA TYR A 82 -46.48 -57.84 94.15
C TYR A 82 -46.75 -58.02 95.65
N TYR A 83 -47.66 -58.93 95.99
CA TYR A 83 -47.98 -59.25 97.39
C TYR A 83 -48.23 -60.75 97.61
N ARG A 84 -48.00 -61.19 98.84
CA ARG A 84 -48.10 -62.58 99.29
C ARG A 84 -49.15 -62.66 100.40
N SER A 85 -50.25 -63.37 100.17
CA SER A 85 -51.21 -63.71 101.23
C SER A 85 -50.85 -65.06 101.87
N ARG A 86 -51.12 -65.19 103.18
CA ARG A 86 -51.10 -66.49 103.87
C ARG A 86 -52.52 -67.05 103.91
N GLY A 87 -52.67 -68.30 103.48
CA GLY A 87 -53.88 -69.11 103.57
C GLY A 87 -53.47 -70.56 103.82
N SER A 88 -54.31 -71.37 104.46
CA SER A 88 -53.87 -72.65 105.00
C SER A 88 -53.64 -73.72 103.92
N TRP A 89 -52.48 -74.37 104.02
CA TRP A 89 -52.13 -75.68 103.47
C TRP A 89 -52.24 -75.88 101.93
N TRP A 90 -51.07 -75.98 101.29
CA TRP A 90 -50.81 -76.55 99.96
C TRP A 90 -51.10 -75.74 98.67
N ARG A 91 -50.94 -74.40 98.65
CA ARG A 91 -50.39 -73.65 97.49
C ARG A 91 -50.08 -72.18 97.83
N ARG A 92 -48.82 -71.75 97.65
CA ARG A 92 -48.45 -70.31 97.67
C ARG A 92 -48.70 -69.73 96.27
N ARG A 93 -49.61 -68.74 96.15
CA ARG A 93 -49.71 -67.88 94.94
C ARG A 93 -49.02 -66.54 95.21
N GLN A 94 -48.31 -66.03 94.21
CA GLN A 94 -47.72 -64.69 94.24
C GLN A 94 -48.60 -63.80 93.34
N ASN A 95 -49.37 -62.91 93.94
CA ASN A 95 -50.36 -62.10 93.22
C ASN A 95 -49.76 -60.73 92.89
N SER A 96 -50.07 -60.22 91.70
CA SER A 96 -49.65 -58.90 91.24
C SER A 96 -50.87 -58.02 90.98
N ARG A 97 -50.80 -56.75 91.39
CA ARG A 97 -51.79 -55.72 91.03
C ARG A 97 -51.08 -54.59 90.31
N THR A 98 -51.46 -54.35 89.06
CA THR A 98 -51.07 -53.13 88.35
C THR A 98 -51.95 -51.98 88.83
N VAL A 99 -51.31 -50.98 89.43
CA VAL A 99 -51.93 -49.73 89.87
C VAL A 99 -51.53 -48.63 88.91
N ILE A 100 -52.51 -47.82 88.49
CA ILE A 100 -52.27 -46.64 87.68
C ILE A 100 -51.91 -45.48 88.61
N VAL A 101 -50.72 -44.91 88.44
CA VAL A 101 -50.23 -43.80 89.25
C VAL A 101 -50.15 -42.55 88.38
N ASN A 102 -50.97 -41.55 88.71
CA ASN A 102 -50.85 -40.21 88.14
C ASN A 102 -49.84 -39.40 88.96
N TYR A 103 -48.91 -38.74 88.28
CA TYR A 103 -47.99 -37.77 88.88
C TYR A 103 -47.95 -36.50 88.02
N GLN A 104 -47.60 -35.37 88.61
CA GLN A 104 -47.42 -34.12 87.89
C GLN A 104 -45.93 -33.78 87.77
N ASP A 105 -45.53 -33.44 86.56
CA ASP A 105 -44.18 -32.96 86.26
C ASP A 105 -44.23 -31.93 85.13
N CYS A 106 -43.10 -31.34 84.79
CA CYS A 106 -43.06 -30.37 83.70
C CYS A 106 -43.45 -31.00 82.36
N CYS A 107 -44.23 -30.28 81.56
CA CYS A 107 -44.54 -30.68 80.19
C CYS A 107 -43.25 -30.76 79.34
N PRO A 108 -43.24 -31.57 78.27
CA PRO A 108 -42.08 -31.66 77.39
C PRO A 108 -41.65 -30.27 76.90
N GLY A 109 -40.34 -29.99 76.94
CA GLY A 109 -39.78 -28.69 76.62
C GLY A 109 -39.85 -27.63 77.73
N TRP A 110 -40.37 -27.95 78.92
CA TRP A 110 -40.38 -27.05 80.08
C TRP A 110 -39.69 -27.66 81.29
N SER A 111 -39.25 -26.81 82.22
CA SER A 111 -38.54 -27.19 83.45
C SER A 111 -38.76 -26.19 84.59
N ARG A 112 -38.24 -26.54 85.77
CA ARG A 112 -38.27 -25.84 87.05
C ARG A 112 -36.92 -26.03 87.75
N TYR A 113 -36.48 -25.09 88.59
CA TYR A 113 -35.40 -25.40 89.54
C TYR A 113 -35.89 -26.25 90.71
N THR A 114 -34.95 -26.93 91.37
CA THR A 114 -35.17 -27.62 92.65
C THR A 114 -35.67 -26.65 93.70
N GLY A 115 -36.97 -26.72 94.02
CA GLY A 115 -37.68 -25.83 94.94
C GLY A 115 -38.80 -25.00 94.31
N GLU A 116 -38.81 -24.84 92.97
CA GLU A 116 -39.88 -24.11 92.28
C GLU A 116 -41.10 -25.02 91.99
N PRO A 117 -42.33 -24.64 92.38
CA PRO A 117 -43.54 -25.46 92.16
C PRO A 117 -44.14 -25.33 90.75
N SER A 118 -43.55 -24.51 89.86
CA SER A 118 -44.10 -24.18 88.54
C SER A 118 -43.04 -24.27 87.44
N CYS A 119 -43.44 -24.80 86.28
CA CYS A 119 -42.51 -25.15 85.19
C CYS A 119 -42.35 -24.01 84.20
N LEU A 120 -41.94 -22.84 84.69
CA LEU A 120 -41.93 -21.59 83.92
C LEU A 120 -40.67 -21.37 83.07
N ARG A 121 -39.68 -22.29 83.11
CA ARG A 121 -38.44 -22.17 82.36
C ARG A 121 -38.51 -23.04 81.10
N ALA A 122 -38.47 -22.42 79.93
CA ALA A 122 -38.37 -23.14 78.67
C ALA A 122 -37.01 -23.86 78.53
N ILE A 123 -37.04 -25.02 77.90
CA ILE A 123 -35.87 -25.74 77.38
C ILE A 123 -35.80 -25.43 75.89
N CYS A 124 -34.66 -24.93 75.43
CA CYS A 124 -34.40 -24.72 74.01
C CYS A 124 -33.17 -25.56 73.62
N PHE A 125 -33.31 -26.37 72.57
CA PHE A 125 -32.27 -27.24 72.03
C PHE A 125 -31.63 -28.15 73.08
N GLY A 126 -32.49 -28.73 73.93
CA GLY A 126 -32.08 -29.64 75.01
C GLY A 126 -31.40 -28.98 76.22
N ARG A 127 -31.34 -27.64 76.29
CA ARG A 127 -30.70 -26.90 77.39
C ARG A 127 -31.66 -25.90 78.04
N LEU A 128 -31.55 -25.75 79.37
CA LEU A 128 -32.39 -24.85 80.16
C LEU A 128 -32.10 -23.39 79.81
N GLN A 129 -33.12 -22.66 79.35
CA GLN A 129 -33.05 -21.23 79.00
C GLN A 129 -31.93 -20.81 78.02
N TYR A 130 -31.35 -21.74 77.26
CA TYR A 130 -30.18 -21.49 76.41
C TYR A 130 -30.60 -21.17 74.97
N CYS A 131 -30.13 -20.03 74.46
CA CYS A 131 -30.16 -19.69 73.05
C CYS A 131 -28.76 -19.28 72.59
N PRO A 132 -28.31 -19.70 71.40
CA PRO A 132 -27.08 -19.16 70.81
C PRO A 132 -27.30 -17.72 70.37
N ASN A 133 -26.19 -17.03 70.05
CA ASN A 133 -26.20 -15.78 69.29
C ASN A 133 -27.13 -14.67 69.87
N GLY A 134 -27.11 -14.50 71.19
CA GLY A 134 -27.81 -13.41 71.90
C GLY A 134 -29.31 -13.62 72.15
N GLY A 135 -29.90 -14.71 71.67
CA GLY A 135 -31.34 -14.96 71.81
C GLY A 135 -31.82 -15.20 73.24
N SER A 136 -33.14 -15.14 73.43
CA SER A 136 -33.85 -15.40 74.69
C SER A 136 -34.82 -16.58 74.55
N CYS A 137 -34.65 -17.61 75.38
CA CYS A 137 -35.49 -18.82 75.39
C CYS A 137 -36.75 -18.59 76.26
N ASN A 138 -37.82 -18.11 75.62
CA ASN A 138 -39.11 -17.80 76.28
C ASN A 138 -40.22 -18.84 75.99
N SER A 139 -39.99 -19.73 75.02
CA SER A 139 -40.88 -20.83 74.62
C SER A 139 -40.02 -22.02 74.21
N PRO A 140 -40.49 -23.29 74.38
CA PRO A 140 -39.67 -24.45 74.06
C PRO A 140 -39.20 -24.45 72.60
N ASP A 141 -37.92 -24.74 72.41
CA ASP A 141 -37.23 -24.75 71.12
C ASP A 141 -37.44 -23.47 70.26
N PHE A 142 -37.73 -22.33 70.91
CA PHE A 142 -37.92 -21.03 70.27
C PHE A 142 -37.17 -19.91 71.00
N CYS A 143 -36.19 -19.36 70.29
CA CYS A 143 -35.40 -18.20 70.68
C CYS A 143 -35.93 -16.92 70.03
N SER A 144 -36.41 -15.98 70.86
CA SER A 144 -36.73 -14.61 70.45
C SER A 144 -35.50 -13.69 70.59
N ASN A 145 -35.52 -12.49 70.00
CA ASN A 145 -34.52 -11.43 70.23
C ASN A 145 -33.06 -11.87 69.94
N CYS A 146 -32.85 -12.59 68.84
CA CYS A 146 -31.51 -12.94 68.35
C CYS A 146 -30.66 -11.69 68.03
N ASN A 147 -29.34 -11.84 68.03
CA ASN A 147 -28.43 -10.82 67.49
C ASN A 147 -28.83 -10.46 66.04
N PRO A 148 -28.68 -9.20 65.58
CA PRO A 148 -29.31 -8.73 64.33
C PRO A 148 -28.91 -9.44 63.01
N THR A 149 -27.86 -10.24 63.04
CA THR A 149 -27.37 -11.09 61.95
C THR A 149 -27.94 -12.52 61.98
N HIS A 150 -28.88 -12.81 62.88
CA HIS A 150 -29.44 -14.14 63.15
C HIS A 150 -30.97 -14.07 63.38
N TYR A 151 -31.72 -15.13 63.05
CA TYR A 151 -33.19 -15.12 63.08
C TYR A 151 -33.84 -16.21 63.94
N SER A 152 -35.01 -15.90 64.50
CA SER A 152 -35.91 -16.84 65.17
C SER A 152 -36.44 -17.88 64.17
N PRO A 153 -36.56 -19.18 64.55
CA PRO A 153 -36.72 -19.67 65.93
C PRO A 153 -35.42 -20.13 66.63
N ARG A 154 -34.27 -20.22 65.94
CA ARG A 154 -33.05 -20.83 66.51
C ARG A 154 -31.91 -19.85 66.80
N CYS A 155 -32.01 -18.63 66.31
CA CYS A 155 -30.87 -17.73 66.12
C CYS A 155 -29.80 -18.36 65.21
N ASP A 156 -30.27 -18.98 64.12
CA ASP A 156 -29.44 -19.37 62.97
C ASP A 156 -29.03 -18.12 62.18
N LEU A 157 -27.89 -18.16 61.48
CA LEU A 157 -27.34 -17.03 60.74
C LEU A 157 -28.26 -16.63 59.56
N CYS A 158 -28.47 -15.33 59.33
CA CYS A 158 -29.23 -14.84 58.19
C CYS A 158 -28.69 -15.40 56.86
N PRO A 159 -29.56 -15.84 55.93
CA PRO A 159 -29.16 -16.14 54.55
C PRO A 159 -28.38 -14.96 53.96
N GLN A 160 -27.27 -15.27 53.29
CA GLN A 160 -26.36 -14.23 52.81
C GLN A 160 -26.94 -13.52 51.59
N VAL A 161 -27.11 -12.20 51.68
CA VAL A 161 -27.34 -11.36 50.49
C VAL A 161 -26.02 -11.34 49.69
N PRO A 162 -26.04 -11.67 48.38
CA PRO A 162 -24.82 -11.67 47.56
C PRO A 162 -24.07 -10.34 47.63
N PHE A 163 -22.75 -10.42 47.83
CA PHE A 163 -21.84 -9.28 47.96
C PHE A 163 -22.17 -8.31 49.11
N CYS A 164 -22.96 -8.74 50.09
CA CYS A 164 -23.16 -8.01 51.35
C CYS A 164 -22.13 -8.44 52.40
N ALA A 165 -21.48 -7.49 53.07
CA ALA A 165 -20.57 -7.78 54.17
C ALA A 165 -21.29 -7.90 55.55
N LEU A 166 -22.49 -7.35 55.68
CA LEU A 166 -23.30 -7.44 56.90
C LEU A 166 -24.81 -7.47 56.59
N THR A 167 -25.38 -8.67 56.56
CA THR A 167 -26.83 -8.89 56.35
C THR A 167 -27.58 -8.84 57.68
N TYR A 168 -28.69 -8.11 57.71
CA TYR A 168 -29.66 -8.06 58.81
C TYR A 168 -30.98 -8.72 58.36
N CYS A 169 -31.60 -9.50 59.24
CA CYS A 169 -32.92 -10.11 59.02
C CYS A 169 -33.64 -10.29 60.36
N THR A 170 -34.98 -10.26 60.37
CA THR A 170 -35.76 -10.27 61.63
C THR A 170 -36.53 -11.57 61.87
N HIS A 171 -37.19 -12.17 60.87
CA HIS A 171 -38.00 -13.37 61.04
C HIS A 171 -38.03 -14.31 59.82
N LEU A 172 -37.84 -15.62 60.07
CA LEU A 172 -38.10 -16.79 59.19
C LEU A 172 -37.43 -16.88 57.79
N PRO A 173 -37.13 -18.11 57.29
CA PRO A 173 -36.38 -18.30 56.04
C PRO A 173 -37.08 -17.82 54.76
N SER A 174 -38.42 -17.73 54.76
CA SER A 174 -39.21 -17.31 53.60
C SER A 174 -39.20 -15.79 53.37
N ALA A 175 -38.72 -15.00 54.34
CA ALA A 175 -38.84 -13.56 54.33
C ALA A 175 -37.68 -12.85 53.61
N ILE A 176 -37.46 -13.18 52.34
CA ILE A 176 -36.59 -12.41 51.41
C ILE A 176 -36.96 -10.92 51.46
N GLU A 177 -38.24 -10.60 51.70
CA GLU A 177 -38.75 -9.25 51.84
C GLU A 177 -38.24 -8.47 53.07
N THR A 178 -37.72 -9.14 54.10
CA THR A 178 -37.22 -8.52 55.36
C THR A 178 -35.70 -8.49 55.47
N MET A 179 -34.99 -9.16 54.56
CA MET A 179 -33.53 -9.14 54.53
C MET A 179 -33.03 -7.78 54.03
N THR A 180 -32.10 -7.19 54.75
CA THR A 180 -31.45 -5.93 54.35
C THR A 180 -29.94 -6.03 54.53
N CYS A 181 -29.19 -5.52 53.56
CA CYS A 181 -27.76 -5.31 53.72
C CYS A 181 -27.50 -3.96 54.40
N GLN A 182 -26.59 -3.91 55.36
CA GLN A 182 -26.17 -2.64 55.99
C GLN A 182 -24.93 -2.04 55.34
N ILE A 183 -24.01 -2.86 54.85
CA ILE A 183 -22.82 -2.44 54.10
C ILE A 183 -22.41 -3.53 53.10
N CYS A 184 -22.12 -3.12 51.87
CA CYS A 184 -21.69 -4.02 50.81
C CYS A 184 -20.20 -4.37 50.95
N MET A 185 -19.78 -5.48 50.34
CA MET A 185 -18.37 -5.83 50.24
C MET A 185 -17.62 -4.79 49.41
N PHE A 186 -16.39 -4.48 49.83
CA PHE A 186 -15.52 -3.50 49.16
C PHE A 186 -16.16 -2.09 49.04
N ASP A 187 -16.90 -1.68 50.06
CA ASP A 187 -17.32 -0.30 50.28
C ASP A 187 -16.22 0.46 51.04
N HIS A 188 -15.46 1.32 50.34
CA HIS A 188 -14.46 2.22 50.94
C HIS A 188 -15.02 3.65 51.10
N GLY A 189 -16.35 3.78 51.15
CA GLY A 189 -17.05 5.05 51.27
C GLY A 189 -16.77 6.00 50.10
N PRO A 190 -16.53 7.30 50.37
CA PRO A 190 -16.24 8.28 49.32
C PRO A 190 -15.07 7.93 48.41
N LYS A 191 -14.11 7.10 48.86
CA LYS A 191 -12.94 6.70 48.04
C LYS A 191 -13.30 5.78 46.88
N GLY A 192 -14.48 5.17 46.90
CA GLY A 192 -14.93 4.22 45.90
C GLY A 192 -15.61 3.01 46.54
N GLN A 193 -16.49 2.38 45.75
CA GLN A 193 -17.24 1.21 46.15
C GLN A 193 -17.20 0.22 44.97
N ALA A 194 -16.97 -1.07 45.21
CA ALA A 194 -17.07 -2.09 44.14
C ALA A 194 -18.52 -2.57 43.97
N TYR A 195 -19.27 -2.59 45.07
CA TYR A 195 -20.71 -2.79 45.12
C TYR A 195 -21.37 -1.68 45.92
N LYS A 196 -22.54 -1.23 45.47
CA LYS A 196 -23.29 -0.15 46.10
C LYS A 196 -24.65 -0.66 46.57
N LEU A 197 -25.07 -0.22 47.75
CA LEU A 197 -26.34 -0.62 48.35
C LEU A 197 -27.53 -0.12 47.51
N SER A 198 -28.51 -1.00 47.26
CA SER A 198 -29.77 -0.65 46.58
C SER A 198 -30.62 0.31 47.42
N SER A 199 -31.55 1.02 46.77
CA SER A 199 -32.44 1.99 47.45
C SER A 199 -33.35 1.36 48.51
N ASP A 200 -33.76 0.11 48.30
CA ASP A 200 -34.51 -0.71 49.26
C ASP A 200 -33.62 -1.49 50.26
N ARG A 201 -32.29 -1.37 50.11
CA ARG A 201 -31.24 -2.11 50.84
C ARG A 201 -31.25 -3.63 50.70
N LYS A 202 -32.01 -4.21 49.76
CA LYS A 202 -32.11 -5.67 49.60
C LYS A 202 -30.99 -6.29 48.76
N ALA A 203 -30.22 -5.49 48.02
CA ALA A 203 -29.15 -5.94 47.14
C ALA A 203 -27.90 -5.05 47.18
N CYS A 204 -26.76 -5.66 46.83
CA CYS A 204 -25.51 -4.97 46.57
C CYS A 204 -25.25 -4.98 45.05
N ILE A 205 -25.44 -3.82 44.41
CA ILE A 205 -25.40 -3.64 42.96
C ILE A 205 -23.94 -3.39 42.53
N GLU A 206 -23.45 -4.17 41.55
CA GLU A 206 -22.13 -3.99 40.96
C GLU A 206 -21.98 -2.59 40.32
N THR A 207 -20.85 -1.92 40.53
CA THR A 207 -20.56 -0.58 39.98
C THR A 207 -19.11 -0.47 39.51
N CYS A 208 -18.79 0.48 38.63
CA CYS A 208 -17.44 0.66 38.11
C CYS A 208 -16.44 1.04 39.22
N SER A 209 -15.31 0.33 39.30
CA SER A 209 -14.38 0.34 40.44
C SER A 209 -12.96 -0.07 40.05
N TRP A 210 -12.04 -0.17 41.02
CA TRP A 210 -10.62 -0.50 40.81
C TRP A 210 -10.36 -2.00 40.56
N ARG A 211 -11.30 -2.87 40.94
CA ARG A 211 -11.12 -4.34 40.95
C ARG A 211 -11.00 -4.89 39.52
N ARG A 212 -10.23 -5.96 39.32
CA ARG A 212 -9.86 -6.46 37.99
C ARG A 212 -11.00 -7.19 37.28
N GLU A 213 -11.78 -7.89 38.08
CA GLU A 213 -13.01 -8.59 37.77
C GLU A 213 -14.21 -7.65 37.54
N HIS A 214 -14.08 -6.37 37.93
CA HIS A 214 -15.11 -5.35 37.77
C HIS A 214 -14.77 -4.38 36.64
N ASN A 215 -15.83 -3.68 36.24
CA ASN A 215 -15.84 -2.72 35.17
C ASN A 215 -15.01 -1.48 35.56
N LEU A 216 -14.09 -1.00 34.71
CA LEU A 216 -13.29 0.20 35.00
C LEU A 216 -13.93 1.49 34.43
N CYS A 217 -14.76 1.34 33.38
CA CYS A 217 -15.40 2.44 32.65
C CYS A 217 -14.42 3.54 32.14
N PHE A 218 -13.15 3.26 31.81
CA PHE A 218 -12.16 4.30 31.48
C PHE A 218 -11.45 4.07 30.13
N PRO A 219 -11.40 5.07 29.23
CA PRO A 219 -12.01 6.42 29.32
C PRO A 219 -13.54 6.41 29.12
N GLY A 220 -14.26 7.22 29.90
CA GLY A 220 -15.72 7.25 29.91
C GLY A 220 -16.37 7.40 31.29
N VAL A 221 -17.71 7.44 31.32
CA VAL A 221 -18.52 7.67 32.52
C VAL A 221 -19.27 6.42 32.99
N CYS A 222 -19.67 6.43 34.26
CA CYS A 222 -20.49 5.39 34.90
C CYS A 222 -21.58 6.09 35.68
N ASN A 223 -22.84 5.85 35.32
CA ASN A 223 -23.97 6.27 36.13
C ASN A 223 -24.13 5.23 37.22
N GLY A 224 -23.80 5.58 38.47
CA GLY A 224 -23.48 4.64 39.58
C GLY A 224 -24.65 3.84 40.16
N TYR A 225 -25.45 3.21 39.30
CA TYR A 225 -26.37 2.09 39.49
C TYR A 225 -26.41 1.16 38.26
N HIS A 226 -25.67 1.48 37.19
CA HIS A 226 -25.58 0.71 35.95
C HIS A 226 -24.23 -0.02 35.86
N THR A 227 -24.25 -1.26 35.39
CA THR A 227 -23.03 -2.04 35.10
C THR A 227 -22.46 -1.79 33.71
N GLU A 228 -23.12 -0.96 32.90
CA GLU A 228 -22.71 -0.58 31.56
C GLU A 228 -21.85 0.69 31.55
N CYS A 229 -20.80 0.68 30.74
CA CYS A 229 -19.89 1.81 30.59
C CYS A 229 -20.32 2.71 29.43
N GLN A 230 -20.42 4.01 29.66
CA GLN A 230 -20.55 4.99 28.59
C GLN A 230 -19.14 5.49 28.24
N CYS A 231 -18.50 4.81 27.29
CA CYS A 231 -17.12 5.11 26.89
C CYS A 231 -17.01 6.48 26.20
N ASP A 232 -15.84 7.12 26.34
CA ASP A 232 -15.55 8.38 25.65
C ASP A 232 -15.47 8.20 24.12
N ALA A 233 -15.66 9.29 23.38
CA ALA A 233 -15.61 9.29 21.92
C ALA A 233 -14.24 8.78 21.39
N GLY A 234 -14.27 7.64 20.69
CA GLY A 234 -13.07 6.96 20.19
C GLY A 234 -12.58 5.80 21.05
N PHE A 235 -13.31 5.43 22.10
CA PHE A 235 -13.07 4.26 22.94
C PHE A 235 -14.27 3.30 22.96
N THR A 236 -14.01 2.03 23.26
CA THR A 236 -15.00 0.98 23.46
C THR A 236 -14.47 -0.07 24.44
N SER A 237 -15.31 -0.99 24.89
CA SER A 237 -14.88 -2.05 25.81
C SER A 237 -14.06 -3.14 25.10
N THR A 238 -13.07 -3.67 25.80
CA THR A 238 -12.33 -4.88 25.40
C THR A 238 -13.31 -6.06 25.26
N PRO A 239 -13.18 -6.94 24.25
CA PRO A 239 -14.08 -8.08 24.08
C PRO A 239 -14.18 -8.95 25.34
N GLY A 240 -15.40 -9.15 25.84
CA GLY A 240 -15.66 -9.90 27.08
C GLY A 240 -15.50 -9.11 28.38
N ALA A 241 -15.14 -7.82 28.32
CA ALA A 241 -15.06 -6.91 29.46
C ALA A 241 -16.01 -5.70 29.28
N ARG A 242 -16.11 -4.88 30.33
CA ARG A 242 -16.81 -3.59 30.34
C ARG A 242 -15.85 -2.56 30.94
N ASP A 243 -14.88 -2.10 30.17
CA ASP A 243 -13.69 -1.40 30.69
C ASP A 243 -13.35 -0.10 29.96
N CYS A 244 -13.84 0.10 28.74
CA CYS A 244 -13.47 1.17 27.80
C CYS A 244 -11.97 1.22 27.39
N LEU A 245 -11.22 0.14 27.60
CA LEU A 245 -9.77 0.11 27.37
C LEU A 245 -9.37 -0.17 25.90
N LYS A 246 -10.32 -0.43 24.99
CA LYS A 246 -10.04 -0.51 23.55
C LYS A 246 -10.23 0.86 22.88
N ILE A 247 -9.21 1.34 22.21
CA ILE A 247 -9.29 2.48 21.28
C ILE A 247 -9.94 1.99 19.96
N VAL A 248 -10.75 2.84 19.32
CA VAL A 248 -11.31 2.58 17.97
C VAL A 248 -10.95 3.66 16.94
N THR A 249 -10.36 4.78 17.37
CA THR A 249 -9.79 5.79 16.46
C THR A 249 -8.35 5.42 16.09
N LYS A 250 -8.00 5.54 14.81
CA LYS A 250 -6.62 5.32 14.34
C LYS A 250 -5.72 6.54 14.63
N PRO A 251 -4.40 6.35 14.79
CA PRO A 251 -3.46 7.46 14.74
C PRO A 251 -3.46 8.12 13.35
N THR A 252 -3.07 9.39 13.28
CA THR A 252 -3.04 10.19 12.06
C THR A 252 -1.61 10.51 11.67
N VAL A 253 -1.23 10.29 10.41
CA VAL A 253 0.03 10.80 9.85
C VAL A 253 -0.24 12.20 9.27
N LEU A 254 0.71 13.13 9.43
CA LEU A 254 0.58 14.52 8.99
C LEU A 254 1.50 14.83 7.80
N THR A 255 2.75 14.37 7.90
CA THR A 255 3.77 14.43 6.85
C THR A 255 4.57 13.14 6.92
N ALA A 256 4.95 12.58 5.78
CA ALA A 256 5.84 11.42 5.78
C ALA A 256 6.68 11.41 4.51
N THR A 257 7.99 11.63 4.69
CA THR A 257 8.97 11.71 3.60
C THR A 257 10.03 10.63 3.75
N MET A 258 10.55 10.17 2.62
CA MET A 258 11.71 9.29 2.56
C MET A 258 12.63 9.73 1.43
N THR A 259 13.92 9.81 1.73
CA THR A 259 14.99 10.14 0.79
C THR A 259 15.84 8.89 0.54
N VAL A 260 16.00 8.52 -0.74
CA VAL A 260 17.03 7.59 -1.21
C VAL A 260 18.27 8.40 -1.55
N ARG A 261 19.45 8.02 -1.06
CA ARG A 261 20.73 8.68 -1.38
C ARG A 261 21.78 7.69 -1.86
N ILE A 262 22.66 8.15 -2.74
CA ILE A 262 23.96 7.54 -3.00
C ILE A 262 25.04 8.38 -2.32
N PRO A 263 25.91 7.81 -1.46
CA PRO A 263 27.09 8.51 -0.97
C PRO A 263 28.00 8.88 -2.16
N PRO A 264 28.27 10.17 -2.42
CA PRO A 264 29.01 10.60 -3.61
C PRO A 264 30.42 10.03 -3.61
N ASP A 265 30.94 9.72 -4.79
CA ASP A 265 32.30 9.18 -4.97
C ASP A 265 33.40 10.23 -5.10
N GLY A 266 33.03 11.51 -5.06
CA GLY A 266 33.93 12.65 -5.23
C GLY A 266 33.95 13.19 -6.67
N THR A 267 33.35 12.47 -7.63
CA THR A 267 33.23 12.92 -9.04
C THR A 267 31.78 13.03 -9.50
N THR A 268 30.85 12.28 -8.89
CA THR A 268 29.41 12.32 -9.16
C THR A 268 28.68 13.41 -8.36
N PRO A 269 27.71 14.13 -8.98
CA PRO A 269 26.75 14.96 -8.27
C PRO A 269 25.90 14.15 -7.28
N LYS A 270 25.27 14.82 -6.32
CA LYS A 270 24.23 14.18 -5.50
C LYS A 270 23.01 13.82 -6.35
N ASP A 271 22.63 12.54 -6.29
CA ASP A 271 21.40 12.01 -6.86
C ASP A 271 20.51 11.50 -5.70
N ASP A 272 19.93 12.47 -4.97
CA ASP A 272 19.12 12.24 -3.77
C ASP A 272 17.62 12.31 -4.13
N VAL A 273 16.89 11.19 -4.05
CA VAL A 273 15.45 11.11 -4.42
C VAL A 273 14.57 11.22 -3.19
N THR A 274 13.84 12.34 -3.02
CA THR A 274 12.92 12.52 -1.88
C THR A 274 11.46 12.38 -2.30
N ILE A 275 10.71 11.54 -1.59
CA ILE A 275 9.30 11.23 -1.87
C ILE A 275 8.43 11.51 -0.64
N ASP A 276 7.39 12.33 -0.82
CA ASP A 276 6.30 12.52 0.14
C ASP A 276 5.29 11.39 0.00
N PHE A 277 5.56 10.27 0.68
CA PHE A 277 4.72 9.08 0.56
C PHE A 277 3.38 9.24 1.29
N HIS A 278 3.27 10.16 2.26
CA HIS A 278 1.99 10.49 2.91
C HIS A 278 0.92 10.89 1.88
N LYS A 279 1.27 11.74 0.91
CA LYS A 279 0.38 12.15 -0.20
C LYS A 279 0.14 11.07 -1.27
N SER A 280 0.84 9.94 -1.22
CA SER A 280 0.81 8.93 -2.29
C SER A 280 0.87 7.49 -1.73
N PRO A 281 -0.17 7.07 -0.96
CA PRO A 281 -0.27 5.69 -0.45
C PRO A 281 -0.25 4.67 -1.60
N ASN A 282 0.46 3.57 -1.38
CA ASN A 282 0.66 2.47 -2.34
C ASN A 282 1.32 2.89 -3.67
N SER A 283 1.97 4.06 -3.74
CA SER A 283 2.64 4.50 -4.95
C SER A 283 3.85 3.65 -5.32
N VAL A 284 3.96 3.33 -6.61
CA VAL A 284 5.17 2.84 -7.25
C VAL A 284 5.96 4.06 -7.73
N ASN A 285 7.26 4.09 -7.44
CA ASN A 285 8.13 5.20 -7.81
C ASN A 285 9.41 4.67 -8.45
N TYR A 286 9.61 5.00 -9.72
CA TYR A 286 10.76 4.58 -10.51
C TYR A 286 11.95 5.52 -10.25
N ILE A 287 13.11 4.92 -9.98
CA ILE A 287 14.34 5.64 -9.63
C ILE A 287 15.55 5.08 -10.37
N ASN A 288 16.25 5.93 -11.13
CA ASN A 288 17.55 5.61 -11.72
C ASN A 288 18.65 6.08 -10.77
N THR A 289 18.73 5.40 -9.62
CA THR A 289 19.66 5.67 -8.53
C THR A 289 20.59 4.47 -8.42
N LYS A 290 21.56 4.37 -9.34
CA LYS A 290 22.47 3.22 -9.48
C LYS A 290 23.74 3.42 -8.65
N PRO A 291 23.96 2.67 -7.54
CA PRO A 291 25.21 2.77 -6.80
C PRO A 291 26.39 2.27 -7.64
N ALA A 292 27.54 2.93 -7.53
CA ALA A 292 28.80 2.44 -8.09
C ALA A 292 29.17 1.06 -7.50
N PRO A 293 29.98 0.24 -8.18
CA PRO A 293 30.37 -1.08 -7.69
C PRO A 293 30.89 -1.05 -6.24
N ASN A 294 30.39 -1.98 -5.42
CA ASN A 294 30.65 -2.08 -3.97
C ASN A 294 30.15 -0.92 -3.10
N ARG A 295 29.48 0.11 -3.65
CA ARG A 295 28.75 1.11 -2.86
C ARG A 295 27.35 0.64 -2.49
N LYS A 296 26.79 1.28 -1.46
CA LYS A 296 25.47 1.00 -0.91
C LYS A 296 24.61 2.26 -0.96
N ILE A 297 23.32 2.09 -1.25
CA ILE A 297 22.33 3.16 -1.11
C ILE A 297 22.02 3.35 0.39
N GLN A 298 21.68 4.58 0.73
CA GLN A 298 21.21 4.97 2.05
C GLN A 298 19.73 5.37 1.93
N LEU A 299 18.90 4.89 2.86
CA LEU A 299 17.57 5.48 3.07
C LEU A 299 17.60 6.37 4.29
N GLU A 300 16.91 7.51 4.22
CA GLU A 300 16.57 8.34 5.38
C GLU A 300 15.06 8.61 5.35
N TRP A 301 14.39 8.61 6.50
CA TRP A 301 12.96 8.91 6.59
C TRP A 301 12.63 9.89 7.70
N THR A 302 11.50 10.58 7.54
CA THR A 302 10.90 11.45 8.55
C THR A 302 9.39 11.34 8.44
N ALA A 303 8.75 10.73 9.43
CA ALA A 303 7.30 10.62 9.52
C ALA A 303 6.81 11.38 10.77
N THR A 304 5.89 12.32 10.60
CA THR A 304 5.25 13.05 11.70
C THR A 304 3.87 12.46 11.94
N SER A 305 3.72 11.79 13.07
CA SER A 305 2.49 11.13 13.52
C SER A 305 1.85 11.89 14.68
N ARG A 306 0.52 11.86 14.74
CA ARG A 306 -0.32 12.51 15.75
C ARG A 306 -1.35 11.54 16.30
N PHE A 307 -1.45 11.48 17.63
CA PHE A 307 -2.61 10.94 18.32
C PHE A 307 -2.91 11.73 19.60
N LYS A 308 -4.11 12.32 19.64
CA LYS A 308 -4.62 13.07 20.78
C LYS A 308 -6.12 12.75 20.95
N PRO A 309 -6.49 11.75 21.75
CA PRO A 309 -7.90 11.44 22.00
C PRO A 309 -8.52 12.54 22.89
N THR A 310 -9.83 12.75 22.72
CA THR A 310 -10.62 13.51 23.69
C THR A 310 -11.05 12.55 24.80
N ILE A 311 -10.67 12.88 26.03
CA ILE A 311 -10.99 12.11 27.24
C ILE A 311 -11.85 13.03 28.11
N SER A 312 -13.00 12.54 28.59
CA SER A 312 -13.77 13.29 29.59
C SER A 312 -13.00 13.30 30.91
N SER A 313 -13.15 14.37 31.71
CA SER A 313 -12.49 14.41 33.02
C SER A 313 -12.91 13.18 33.83
N PRO A 314 -11.97 12.38 34.38
CA PRO A 314 -12.35 11.33 35.32
C PRO A 314 -13.12 12.01 36.46
N GLY A 315 -14.42 11.67 36.59
CA GLY A 315 -15.34 12.35 37.51
C GLY A 315 -15.09 11.93 38.98
N PRO A 316 -16.08 11.37 39.69
CA PRO A 316 -15.88 10.90 41.07
C PRO A 316 -15.00 9.63 41.21
N ARG A 317 -14.03 9.44 40.30
CA ARG A 317 -13.05 8.33 40.29
C ARG A 317 -11.62 8.77 40.61
N GLU A 318 -11.35 10.07 40.83
CA GLU A 318 -10.02 10.60 41.20
C GLU A 318 -9.35 9.83 42.36
N HIS A 319 -10.17 9.21 43.22
CA HIS A 319 -9.76 8.42 44.37
C HIS A 319 -9.13 7.05 44.04
N PHE A 320 -9.42 6.46 42.86
CA PHE A 320 -8.83 5.18 42.43
C PHE A 320 -8.24 5.18 41.01
N ILE A 321 -8.51 6.22 40.21
CA ILE A 321 -7.71 6.60 39.04
C ILE A 321 -7.11 7.97 39.37
N PRO A 322 -5.81 8.07 39.73
CA PRO A 322 -5.20 9.35 40.10
C PRO A 322 -5.30 10.40 38.97
N PRO A 323 -5.34 11.72 39.27
CA PRO A 323 -5.47 12.76 38.24
C PRO A 323 -4.37 12.77 37.17
N SER A 324 -3.15 12.36 37.51
CA SER A 324 -2.03 12.14 36.57
C SER A 324 -1.82 10.65 36.22
N GLY A 325 -2.76 9.80 36.62
CA GLY A 325 -2.71 8.35 36.57
C GLY A 325 -3.04 7.74 35.21
N TYR A 326 -2.95 8.46 34.11
CA TYR A 326 -3.09 7.89 32.77
C TYR A 326 -2.22 8.62 31.75
N LYS A 327 -1.81 7.91 30.71
CA LYS A 327 -1.20 8.50 29.51
C LYS A 327 -1.66 7.68 28.30
N ILE A 328 -2.21 8.34 27.29
CA ILE A 328 -2.75 7.71 26.08
C ILE A 328 -2.23 8.50 24.87
N GLY A 329 -1.59 7.83 23.92
CA GLY A 329 -0.79 8.46 22.88
C GLY A 329 -0.23 7.46 21.87
N LEU A 330 0.87 7.83 21.22
CA LEU A 330 1.63 6.97 20.29
C LEU A 330 2.51 6.01 21.11
N VAL A 331 2.45 4.70 20.84
CA VAL A 331 3.14 3.64 21.62
C VAL A 331 4.18 2.85 20.84
N ARG A 332 4.09 2.80 19.51
CA ARG A 332 5.03 2.09 18.63
C ARG A 332 4.94 2.70 17.24
N GLU A 333 6.09 2.86 16.61
CA GLU A 333 6.23 3.26 15.20
C GLU A 333 7.38 2.45 14.60
N ASN A 334 7.20 1.94 13.38
CA ASN A 334 8.26 1.21 12.69
C ASN A 334 8.15 1.28 11.17
N PHE A 335 9.28 0.99 10.51
CA PHE A 335 9.33 0.60 9.10
C PHE A 335 9.70 -0.88 8.96
N VAL A 336 9.09 -1.55 7.98
CA VAL A 336 9.57 -2.81 7.43
C VAL A 336 9.84 -2.59 5.94
N PHE A 337 11.04 -2.95 5.49
CA PHE A 337 11.43 -2.93 4.09
C PHE A 337 11.52 -4.36 3.55
N VAL A 338 11.18 -4.57 2.28
CA VAL A 338 11.35 -5.86 1.58
C VAL A 338 12.01 -5.61 0.24
N LEU A 339 13.19 -6.20 0.04
CA LEU A 339 13.94 -6.14 -1.22
C LEU A 339 13.64 -7.39 -2.06
N SER A 340 13.16 -7.16 -3.28
CA SER A 340 12.53 -8.16 -4.16
C SER A 340 13.02 -8.05 -5.61
N GLY A 341 12.78 -9.11 -6.40
CA GLY A 341 13.02 -9.14 -7.86
C GLY A 341 14.21 -9.99 -8.32
N ASN A 342 15.10 -10.40 -7.40
CA ASN A 342 16.22 -11.28 -7.73
C ASN A 342 15.80 -12.76 -7.67
N GLN A 343 15.63 -13.40 -8.82
CA GLN A 343 15.11 -14.78 -8.92
C GLN A 343 15.96 -15.84 -8.17
N ASN A 344 17.23 -15.54 -7.85
CA ASN A 344 18.15 -16.48 -7.18
C ASN A 344 18.17 -16.33 -5.65
N PHE A 345 17.44 -15.37 -5.09
CA PHE A 345 17.43 -15.09 -3.64
C PHE A 345 15.99 -14.86 -3.14
N PRO A 346 15.62 -15.35 -1.95
CA PRO A 346 14.31 -15.05 -1.37
C PRO A 346 14.19 -13.56 -1.03
N ASP A 347 12.95 -13.05 -1.03
CA ASP A 347 12.60 -11.68 -0.61
C ASP A 347 13.23 -11.35 0.74
N ASN A 348 14.05 -10.30 0.77
CA ASN A 348 14.83 -9.96 1.95
C ASN A 348 14.13 -8.89 2.80
N SER A 349 13.52 -9.34 3.91
CA SER A 349 12.84 -8.48 4.87
C SER A 349 13.83 -7.83 5.84
N ILE A 350 13.81 -6.50 5.91
CA ILE A 350 14.70 -5.69 6.73
C ILE A 350 13.85 -4.86 7.69
N GLY A 351 13.88 -5.23 8.98
CA GLY A 351 13.13 -4.59 10.04
C GLY A 351 12.48 -5.62 11.00
N PRO A 352 11.51 -5.20 11.84
CA PRO A 352 11.03 -3.82 11.96
C PRO A 352 12.10 -2.89 12.52
N LEU A 353 12.32 -1.76 11.84
CA LEU A 353 13.17 -0.67 12.33
C LEU A 353 12.28 0.24 13.18
N GLU A 354 12.36 0.08 14.50
CA GLU A 354 11.42 0.67 15.45
C GLU A 354 11.95 1.97 16.06
N GLU A 355 11.03 2.90 16.32
CA GLU A 355 11.33 4.13 17.05
C GLU A 355 11.57 3.87 18.55
N THR A 356 12.63 4.47 19.08
CA THR A 356 13.02 4.35 20.49
C THR A 356 12.24 5.33 21.38
N GLY A 357 12.12 4.98 22.67
CA GLY A 357 11.53 5.87 23.67
C GLY A 357 10.02 6.06 23.58
N ILE A 358 9.31 5.25 22.77
CA ILE A 358 7.87 4.98 22.91
C ILE A 358 7.65 3.52 23.33
N SER A 359 6.59 3.31 24.11
CA SER A 359 6.07 1.99 24.49
C SER A 359 4.65 2.16 25.05
N PRO A 360 3.89 1.06 25.29
CA PRO A 360 2.65 1.12 26.04
C PRO A 360 2.78 1.73 27.45
N SER A 361 3.97 1.69 28.06
CA SER A 361 4.29 2.30 29.37
C SER A 361 4.89 3.71 29.28
N ASN A 362 5.31 4.17 28.10
CA ASN A 362 5.83 5.50 27.82
C ASN A 362 5.22 6.07 26.52
N PRO A 363 3.89 6.19 26.40
CA PRO A 363 3.25 6.78 25.24
C PRO A 363 3.57 8.27 25.12
N LYS A 364 3.74 8.76 23.89
CA LYS A 364 3.92 10.20 23.62
C LYS A 364 2.59 10.84 23.23
N LEU A 365 2.30 11.97 23.89
CA LEU A 365 1.05 12.72 23.71
C LEU A 365 1.15 13.67 22.51
N ALA A 366 0.00 13.94 21.90
CA ALA A 366 -0.16 14.84 20.76
C ALA A 366 0.59 14.37 19.50
N GLU A 367 1.85 14.75 19.32
CA GLU A 367 2.53 14.69 18.03
C GLU A 367 4.03 14.36 18.19
N ARG A 368 4.57 13.55 17.28
CA ARG A 368 5.98 13.16 17.24
C ARG A 368 6.47 13.03 15.79
N ALA A 369 7.68 13.50 15.53
CA ALA A 369 8.45 13.08 14.36
C ALA A 369 9.28 11.83 14.73
N PHE A 370 9.13 10.77 13.94
CA PHE A 370 10.01 9.59 13.91
C PHE A 370 10.96 9.75 12.72
N THR A 371 12.25 9.80 13.02
CA THR A 371 13.33 9.86 12.04
C THR A 371 14.21 8.62 12.13
N GLY A 372 14.81 8.23 11.01
CA GLY A 372 15.70 7.07 10.98
C GLY A 372 16.44 6.93 9.65
N GLN A 373 17.42 6.03 9.64
CA GLN A 373 18.27 5.78 8.48
C GLN A 373 18.57 4.28 8.31
N LEU A 374 18.78 3.84 7.07
CA LEU A 374 19.22 2.50 6.71
C LEU A 374 20.38 2.59 5.71
N ASN A 375 21.61 2.51 6.23
CA ASN A 375 22.82 2.85 5.50
C ASN A 375 23.55 1.66 4.85
N GLN A 376 22.86 0.52 4.66
CA GLN A 376 23.47 -0.75 4.24
C GLN A 376 22.68 -1.55 3.18
N LEU A 377 21.95 -0.90 2.29
CA LEU A 377 21.27 -1.55 1.15
C LEU A 377 22.15 -1.56 -0.12
N PRO A 378 22.18 -2.65 -0.92
CA PRO A 378 21.59 -3.96 -0.65
C PRO A 378 22.42 -4.76 0.40
N PRO A 379 21.90 -5.90 0.90
CA PRO A 379 22.65 -6.82 1.76
C PRO A 379 23.97 -7.32 1.13
N ALA A 380 24.86 -7.88 1.95
CA ALA A 380 26.09 -8.48 1.43
C ALA A 380 25.78 -9.63 0.44
N GLY A 381 26.51 -9.71 -0.67
CA GLY A 381 26.28 -10.69 -1.74
C GLY A 381 25.16 -10.32 -2.74
N TRP A 382 24.32 -9.33 -2.46
CA TRP A 382 23.36 -8.79 -3.42
C TRP A 382 23.97 -7.67 -4.27
N GLN A 383 23.52 -7.59 -5.53
CA GLN A 383 23.70 -6.41 -6.39
C GLN A 383 22.30 -5.91 -6.80
N LEU A 384 22.13 -4.59 -6.89
CA LEU A 384 20.91 -4.01 -7.45
C LEU A 384 20.97 -4.06 -8.98
N GLN A 385 19.86 -4.46 -9.60
CA GLN A 385 19.69 -4.54 -11.05
C GLN A 385 18.42 -3.80 -11.45
N SER A 386 18.28 -3.51 -12.74
CA SER A 386 17.04 -2.94 -13.28
C SER A 386 15.87 -3.89 -13.02
N GLY A 387 14.71 -3.35 -12.64
CA GLY A 387 13.52 -4.14 -12.28
C GLY A 387 13.52 -4.72 -10.86
N HIS A 388 14.62 -4.63 -10.11
CA HIS A 388 14.57 -4.91 -8.66
C HIS A 388 13.68 -3.88 -7.96
N SER A 389 12.99 -4.29 -6.90
CA SER A 389 12.07 -3.42 -6.16
C SER A 389 12.34 -3.44 -4.66
N LEU A 390 12.11 -2.31 -4.01
CA LEU A 390 12.21 -2.13 -2.57
C LEU A 390 10.87 -1.60 -2.05
N LYS A 391 10.06 -2.52 -1.55
CA LYS A 391 8.79 -2.21 -0.90
C LYS A 391 9.06 -1.72 0.52
N TYR A 392 8.34 -0.70 0.94
CA TYR A 392 8.33 -0.23 2.32
C TYR A 392 6.92 -0.32 2.91
N THR A 393 6.85 -0.53 4.22
CA THR A 393 5.62 -0.51 5.01
C THR A 393 5.91 0.28 6.29
N TYR A 394 5.32 1.46 6.43
CA TYR A 394 5.31 2.25 7.65
C TYR A 394 4.08 1.89 8.48
N SER A 395 4.26 1.64 9.78
CA SER A 395 3.15 1.39 10.72
C SER A 395 3.30 2.18 12.00
N VAL A 396 2.22 2.85 12.41
CA VAL A 396 2.10 3.60 13.66
C VAL A 396 0.91 3.09 14.47
N TYR A 397 1.13 2.91 15.77
CA TYR A 397 0.19 2.33 16.72
C TYR A 397 -0.08 3.31 17.86
N ASN A 398 -1.34 3.49 18.22
CA ASN A 398 -1.73 4.19 19.44
C ASN A 398 -1.94 3.20 20.61
N GLY A 399 -2.18 3.74 21.81
CA GLY A 399 -2.37 2.97 23.02
C GLY A 399 -1.95 3.77 24.25
N GLY A 400 -1.57 3.07 25.32
CA GLY A 400 -1.04 3.68 26.53
C GLY A 400 -1.47 2.90 27.76
N PHE A 401 -1.62 3.59 28.89
CA PHE A 401 -2.02 2.97 30.16
C PHE A 401 -2.90 3.89 31.02
N VAL A 402 -3.67 3.25 31.90
CA VAL A 402 -4.27 3.85 33.10
C VAL A 402 -3.77 3.12 34.34
N THR A 403 -3.19 3.87 35.27
CA THR A 403 -2.82 3.43 36.61
C THR A 403 -4.06 3.40 37.49
N VAL A 404 -4.37 2.23 38.02
CA VAL A 404 -5.49 2.00 38.93
C VAL A 404 -4.94 1.70 40.32
N ALA A 405 -5.41 2.42 41.34
CA ALA A 405 -5.04 2.19 42.73
C ALA A 405 -5.99 1.17 43.36
N ASP A 406 -5.44 0.05 43.84
CA ASP A 406 -6.21 -0.99 44.51
C ASP A 406 -6.48 -0.62 45.97
N LEU A 407 -7.72 -0.21 46.28
CA LEU A 407 -8.10 0.24 47.62
C LEU A 407 -8.06 -0.90 48.65
N ASP A 408 -8.28 -2.14 48.22
CA ASP A 408 -8.22 -3.32 49.09
C ASP A 408 -6.76 -3.63 49.47
N ALA A 409 -5.82 -3.38 48.55
CA ALA A 409 -4.37 -3.47 48.77
C ALA A 409 -3.72 -2.14 49.26
N ARG A 410 -4.41 -1.39 50.13
CA ARG A 410 -3.94 -0.10 50.72
C ARG A 410 -3.57 1.01 49.71
N GLY A 411 -4.13 0.96 48.50
CA GLY A 411 -3.85 1.90 47.41
C GLY A 411 -2.72 1.48 46.46
N ALA A 412 -2.29 0.21 46.47
CA ALA A 412 -1.23 -0.29 45.59
C ALA A 412 -1.59 -0.10 44.10
N THR A 413 -0.73 0.61 43.36
CA THR A 413 -1.02 1.06 42.00
C THR A 413 -0.55 0.08 40.92
N HIS A 414 -1.44 -0.23 39.98
CA HIS A 414 -1.17 -1.16 38.87
C HIS A 414 -1.60 -0.55 37.53
N PRO A 415 -0.77 -0.59 36.47
CA PRO A 415 -1.16 -0.15 35.14
C PRO A 415 -2.05 -1.19 34.44
N ARG A 416 -3.19 -0.75 33.89
CA ARG A 416 -3.91 -1.46 32.83
C ARG A 416 -3.57 -0.79 31.50
N PHE A 417 -3.12 -1.57 30.52
CA PHE A 417 -2.77 -1.07 29.19
C PHE A 417 -4.00 -1.00 28.28
N LEU A 418 -4.06 0.02 27.43
CA LEU A 418 -5.10 0.14 26.43
C LEU A 418 -4.75 -0.64 25.17
N THR A 419 -5.73 -1.32 24.57
CA THR A 419 -5.60 -1.95 23.25
C THR A 419 -5.81 -0.88 22.18
N GLY A 420 -4.77 -0.61 21.40
CA GLY A 420 -4.78 0.40 20.34
C GLY A 420 -5.31 -0.09 18.99
N GLU A 421 -5.51 0.89 18.10
CA GLU A 421 -5.65 0.70 16.66
C GLU A 421 -4.36 1.16 15.95
N SER A 422 -4.19 0.77 14.68
CA SER A 422 -3.03 1.15 13.87
C SER A 422 -3.40 1.82 12.54
N PHE A 423 -2.51 2.68 12.09
CA PHE A 423 -2.44 3.15 10.71
C PHE A 423 -1.20 2.54 10.06
N THR A 424 -1.36 2.00 8.86
CA THR A 424 -0.31 1.37 8.07
C THR A 424 -0.39 1.88 6.64
N GLN A 425 0.76 2.26 6.08
CA GLN A 425 0.90 2.77 4.73
C GLN A 425 2.09 2.10 4.06
N ALA A 426 1.94 1.71 2.81
CA ALA A 426 2.99 1.06 2.03
C ALA A 426 3.25 1.83 0.73
N GLY A 427 4.34 1.45 0.06
CA GLY A 427 4.68 1.86 -1.29
C GLY A 427 5.91 1.12 -1.77
N THR A 428 6.32 1.38 -3.01
CA THR A 428 7.40 0.62 -3.67
C THR A 428 8.32 1.57 -4.42
N PHE A 429 9.63 1.45 -4.19
CA PHE A 429 10.62 1.90 -5.17
C PHE A 429 10.87 0.79 -6.18
N VAL A 430 10.96 1.12 -7.46
CA VAL A 430 11.51 0.23 -8.49
C VAL A 430 12.78 0.87 -9.00
N PHE A 431 13.88 0.12 -8.95
CA PHE A 431 15.15 0.56 -9.52
C PHE A 431 15.07 0.37 -11.03
N ASP A 432 15.08 1.45 -11.80
CA ASP A 432 15.23 1.36 -13.25
C ASP A 432 16.55 2.00 -13.66
N TYR A 433 17.45 1.17 -14.16
CA TYR A 433 18.75 1.55 -14.66
C TYR A 433 18.84 1.37 -16.18
N SER A 434 17.73 1.00 -16.82
CA SER A 434 17.59 0.95 -18.27
C SER A 434 17.37 2.37 -18.80
N LEU A 435 17.79 2.61 -20.04
CA LEU A 435 17.32 3.75 -20.83
C LEU A 435 16.21 3.23 -21.76
N PRO A 436 15.21 4.06 -22.12
CA PRO A 436 14.28 3.73 -23.20
C PRO A 436 15.01 3.25 -24.45
N TYR A 437 14.40 2.30 -25.15
CA TYR A 437 14.95 1.71 -26.37
C TYR A 437 13.87 1.58 -27.44
N HIS A 438 14.30 1.39 -28.69
CA HIS A 438 13.40 1.06 -29.79
C HIS A 438 13.54 -0.43 -30.14
N CYS A 439 12.43 -1.10 -30.45
CA CYS A 439 12.39 -2.56 -30.63
C CYS A 439 13.23 -3.13 -31.80
N THR A 440 13.79 -2.26 -32.66
CA THR A 440 14.74 -2.64 -33.74
C THR A 440 16.18 -2.78 -33.26
N VAL A 441 16.50 -2.34 -32.03
CA VAL A 441 17.86 -2.34 -31.48
C VAL A 441 18.18 -3.72 -30.91
N ALA A 442 19.20 -4.37 -31.48
CA ALA A 442 19.57 -5.74 -31.13
C ALA A 442 20.43 -5.80 -29.85
N GLY A 443 19.81 -5.84 -28.68
CA GLY A 443 20.54 -6.00 -27.42
C GLY A 443 19.66 -6.10 -26.18
N HIS A 444 20.30 -6.32 -25.02
CA HIS A 444 19.74 -6.15 -23.67
C HIS A 444 18.42 -6.86 -23.31
N GLY A 445 17.98 -7.84 -24.10
CA GLY A 445 16.67 -8.50 -23.92
C GLY A 445 15.50 -7.71 -24.51
N ALA A 446 15.79 -6.72 -25.36
CA ALA A 446 14.80 -5.89 -26.05
C ALA A 446 13.70 -6.74 -26.70
N ARG A 447 12.44 -6.46 -26.33
CA ARG A 447 11.29 -7.15 -26.92
C ARG A 447 11.18 -6.74 -28.40
N PRO A 448 11.14 -7.68 -29.36
CA PRO A 448 11.23 -7.38 -30.79
C PRO A 448 10.01 -6.61 -31.30
N CYS A 449 10.17 -5.94 -32.45
CA CYS A 449 9.07 -5.28 -33.14
C CYS A 449 8.03 -6.30 -33.61
N THR A 450 6.74 -6.02 -33.40
CA THR A 450 5.61 -6.94 -33.63
C THR A 450 4.54 -6.38 -34.55
N GLN A 451 4.70 -5.15 -35.03
CA GLN A 451 3.74 -4.42 -35.86
C GLN A 451 4.42 -3.90 -37.14
N PRO A 452 3.67 -3.27 -38.07
CA PRO A 452 4.26 -2.52 -39.17
C PRO A 452 4.80 -1.15 -38.72
N PHE A 453 4.13 -0.49 -37.78
CA PHE A 453 4.46 0.87 -37.34
C PHE A 453 5.62 0.95 -36.33
N ASP A 454 5.97 -0.16 -35.67
CA ASP A 454 7.10 -0.20 -34.73
C ASP A 454 8.45 -0.51 -35.40
N GLN A 455 8.49 -0.66 -36.73
CA GLN A 455 9.74 -0.88 -37.47
C GLN A 455 10.61 0.39 -37.63
N ARG A 456 10.15 1.57 -37.15
CA ARG A 456 10.75 2.87 -37.47
C ARG A 456 10.79 3.81 -36.24
N MET A 457 12.00 4.04 -35.71
CA MET A 457 12.28 4.95 -34.57
C MET A 457 11.76 6.37 -34.79
N LEU A 458 11.97 6.85 -36.02
CA LEU A 458 11.45 8.08 -36.61
C LEU A 458 11.67 7.95 -38.13
N GLU A 459 10.63 8.28 -38.88
CA GLU A 459 10.62 8.45 -40.33
C GLU A 459 10.07 9.83 -40.65
N LEU A 460 10.62 10.49 -41.67
CA LEU A 460 10.10 11.74 -42.22
C LEU A 460 9.48 11.47 -43.60
N SER A 461 8.45 12.22 -43.98
CA SER A 461 7.71 12.01 -45.22
C SER A 461 8.57 12.19 -46.47
N GLU A 462 9.53 13.12 -46.43
CA GLU A 462 10.45 13.43 -47.54
C GLU A 462 11.84 13.74 -46.97
N ALA A 463 12.92 13.38 -47.70
CA ALA A 463 14.29 13.75 -47.34
C ALA A 463 14.72 15.11 -47.94
N PHE A 464 14.03 15.53 -49.01
CA PHE A 464 14.20 16.80 -49.71
C PHE A 464 12.80 17.32 -50.04
N THR A 465 12.44 18.53 -49.61
CA THR A 465 11.11 19.10 -49.88
C THR A 465 11.15 20.57 -50.27
N LYS A 466 10.26 20.94 -51.19
CA LYS A 466 9.97 22.35 -51.55
C LYS A 466 8.72 22.88 -50.86
N GLN A 467 8.00 22.02 -50.14
CA GLN A 467 6.80 22.39 -49.39
C GLN A 467 7.23 22.98 -48.05
N ASN A 468 6.54 24.02 -47.59
CA ASN A 468 6.79 24.66 -46.28
C ASN A 468 6.22 23.84 -45.11
N GLN A 469 6.28 22.51 -45.19
CA GLN A 469 5.78 21.57 -44.20
C GLN A 469 6.61 20.28 -44.21
N ILE A 470 6.74 19.62 -43.05
CA ILE A 470 7.26 18.26 -42.96
C ILE A 470 6.38 17.42 -42.03
N ASN A 471 6.20 16.14 -42.37
CA ASN A 471 5.47 15.19 -41.53
C ASN A 471 6.44 14.11 -41.04
N GLY A 472 6.32 13.71 -39.78
CA GLY A 472 7.09 12.64 -39.16
C GLY A 472 6.20 11.55 -38.59
N LYS A 473 6.69 10.31 -38.58
CA LYS A 473 6.02 9.14 -38.01
C LYS A 473 6.97 8.33 -37.15
N PHE A 474 6.48 7.80 -36.04
CA PHE A 474 7.24 6.91 -35.17
C PHE A 474 6.35 5.96 -34.35
N GLY A 475 6.94 4.88 -33.87
CA GLY A 475 6.34 3.91 -32.96
C GLY A 475 7.43 3.16 -32.21
N GLY A 476 7.13 1.97 -31.69
CA GLY A 476 8.14 0.95 -31.32
C GLY A 476 9.10 1.24 -30.17
N TRP A 477 9.02 2.41 -29.57
CA TRP A 477 9.72 2.77 -28.34
C TRP A 477 9.14 2.00 -27.15
N ARG A 478 10.03 1.53 -26.26
CA ARG A 478 9.71 0.68 -25.12
C ARG A 478 10.62 1.01 -23.95
N ASP A 479 10.12 0.75 -22.76
CA ASP A 479 10.89 0.68 -21.53
C ASP A 479 10.28 -0.42 -20.66
N ASP A 480 11.10 -1.27 -20.05
CA ASP A 480 10.62 -2.54 -19.49
C ASP A 480 10.16 -2.46 -18.03
N HIS A 481 10.44 -1.38 -17.28
CA HIS A 481 9.95 -1.24 -15.90
C HIS A 481 9.23 0.08 -15.65
N ALA A 482 9.89 1.22 -15.84
CA ALA A 482 9.28 2.54 -15.67
C ALA A 482 8.20 2.86 -16.72
N GLY A 483 8.41 2.34 -17.93
CA GLY A 483 7.58 2.64 -19.09
C GLY A 483 7.77 4.08 -19.59
N VAL A 484 7.56 4.29 -20.88
CA VAL A 484 7.64 5.62 -21.50
C VAL A 484 6.60 6.53 -20.86
N LEU A 485 7.05 7.70 -20.41
CA LEU A 485 6.25 8.78 -19.84
C LEU A 485 5.86 9.80 -20.89
N GLN A 486 6.80 10.14 -21.77
CA GLN A 486 6.66 11.31 -22.63
C GLN A 486 7.55 11.17 -23.88
N TYR A 487 7.02 11.62 -25.00
CA TYR A 487 7.82 12.01 -26.17
C TYR A 487 7.89 13.54 -26.24
N ASP A 488 9.07 14.05 -26.50
CA ASP A 488 9.37 15.46 -26.72
C ASP A 488 10.07 15.56 -28.08
N ILE A 489 9.39 16.12 -29.07
CA ILE A 489 9.81 16.12 -30.47
C ILE A 489 10.17 17.54 -30.91
N GLU A 490 11.46 17.80 -31.10
CA GLU A 490 11.99 19.11 -31.49
C GLU A 490 12.29 19.19 -32.99
N LEU A 491 11.87 20.27 -33.66
CA LEU A 491 12.41 20.69 -34.95
C LEU A 491 13.54 21.72 -34.70
N LYS A 492 14.72 21.49 -35.29
CA LYS A 492 15.87 22.39 -35.20
C LYS A 492 16.47 22.67 -36.57
N LEU A 493 16.84 23.93 -36.79
CA LEU A 493 17.58 24.38 -37.96
C LEU A 493 19.08 24.05 -37.80
N MET A 494 19.71 23.55 -38.86
CA MET A 494 21.15 23.31 -38.89
C MET A 494 21.89 24.56 -39.42
N HIS A 495 23.13 24.76 -38.98
CA HIS A 495 23.98 25.86 -39.42
C HIS A 495 25.42 25.39 -39.72
N LYS A 496 26.09 26.05 -40.66
CA LYS A 496 27.46 25.75 -41.09
C LYS A 496 28.49 26.26 -40.09
N VAL A 497 29.39 25.38 -39.63
CA VAL A 497 30.50 25.71 -38.74
C VAL A 497 31.78 25.11 -39.32
N GLY A 498 32.42 25.88 -40.21
CA GLY A 498 33.48 25.36 -41.08
C GLY A 498 32.89 24.38 -42.10
N GLU A 499 33.50 23.19 -42.20
CA GLU A 499 33.10 22.14 -43.14
C GLU A 499 32.15 21.09 -42.54
N VAL A 500 31.44 21.42 -41.45
CA VAL A 500 30.37 20.60 -40.85
C VAL A 500 29.10 21.41 -40.59
N LEU A 501 27.95 20.74 -40.60
CA LEU A 501 26.67 21.28 -40.11
C LEU A 501 26.43 20.88 -38.65
N LYS A 502 25.91 21.83 -37.85
CA LYS A 502 25.59 21.66 -36.43
C LYS A 502 24.15 22.09 -36.10
N GLU A 503 23.55 21.48 -35.09
CA GLU A 503 22.24 21.91 -34.55
C GLU A 503 22.36 23.33 -33.97
N ASN A 504 21.41 24.22 -34.28
CA ASN A 504 21.42 25.59 -33.76
C ASN A 504 20.67 25.70 -32.42
N GLU A 505 21.38 25.49 -31.31
CA GLU A 505 20.82 25.57 -29.94
C GLU A 505 20.43 27.00 -29.50
N MET A 506 20.71 28.04 -30.29
CA MET A 506 20.41 29.44 -29.94
C MET A 506 19.13 29.99 -30.57
N VAL A 507 18.49 29.24 -31.47
CA VAL A 507 17.18 29.59 -32.05
C VAL A 507 16.10 28.78 -31.32
N GLY A 508 14.94 29.39 -31.07
CA GLY A 508 13.82 28.71 -30.43
C GLY A 508 13.27 27.59 -31.31
N SER A 509 13.46 26.34 -30.89
CA SER A 509 12.92 25.16 -31.57
C SER A 509 11.40 25.06 -31.41
N GLU A 510 10.69 24.75 -32.50
CA GLU A 510 9.32 24.27 -32.37
C GLU A 510 9.38 22.86 -31.76
N HIS A 511 8.77 22.67 -30.59
CA HIS A 511 8.69 21.36 -29.94
C HIS A 511 7.23 20.91 -29.78
N LYS A 512 7.00 19.61 -29.86
CA LYS A 512 5.68 18.98 -29.70
C LYS A 512 5.79 17.87 -28.67
N ILE A 513 4.95 17.93 -27.65
CA ILE A 513 4.97 17.03 -26.50
C ILE A 513 3.78 16.07 -26.59
N ILE A 514 4.07 14.78 -26.41
CA ILE A 514 3.06 13.72 -26.28
C ILE A 514 3.25 13.07 -24.92
N ASP A 515 2.26 13.19 -24.04
CA ASP A 515 2.30 12.71 -22.66
C ASP A 515 1.50 11.41 -22.48
N LEU A 516 2.12 10.41 -21.84
CA LEU A 516 1.58 9.09 -21.51
C LEU A 516 1.33 8.92 -19.99
N ASN A 517 1.36 10.00 -19.19
CA ASN A 517 1.09 9.99 -17.75
C ASN A 517 -0.24 9.33 -17.36
N GLY A 518 -1.25 9.40 -18.23
CA GLY A 518 -2.59 8.84 -17.99
C GLY A 518 -2.81 7.40 -18.48
N GLU A 519 -1.80 6.77 -19.09
CA GLU A 519 -1.94 5.46 -19.74
C GLU A 519 -1.66 4.29 -18.79
N GLY A 520 -2.17 3.11 -19.14
CA GLY A 520 -1.95 1.87 -18.39
C GLY A 520 -0.46 1.49 -18.34
N GLU A 521 -0.04 0.79 -17.28
CA GLU A 521 1.35 0.41 -17.09
C GLU A 521 1.92 -0.41 -18.28
N ASP A 522 1.14 -1.34 -18.81
CA ASP A 522 1.49 -2.10 -20.01
C ASP A 522 1.54 -1.24 -21.29
N GLU A 523 0.67 -0.22 -21.42
CA GLU A 523 0.69 0.70 -22.56
C GLU A 523 1.98 1.51 -22.55
N ARG A 524 2.31 2.12 -21.40
CA ARG A 524 3.55 2.86 -21.14
C ARG A 524 4.80 2.01 -21.38
N ARG A 525 4.82 0.76 -20.90
CA ARG A 525 5.92 -0.20 -21.15
C ARG A 525 6.07 -0.61 -22.62
N ASN A 526 5.08 -0.28 -23.47
CA ASN A 526 5.11 -0.45 -24.92
C ASN A 526 5.05 0.89 -25.68
N GLY A 527 5.40 2.01 -25.02
CA GLY A 527 5.47 3.34 -25.64
C GLY A 527 4.13 3.93 -26.07
N GLY A 528 3.02 3.44 -25.51
CA GLY A 528 1.65 3.74 -25.94
C GLY A 528 1.15 2.83 -27.08
N ASN A 529 1.98 1.87 -27.53
CA ASN A 529 1.65 0.77 -28.45
C ASN A 529 0.89 1.16 -29.73
N ARG A 530 1.27 2.29 -30.34
CA ARG A 530 0.62 2.83 -31.54
C ARG A 530 1.59 3.63 -32.41
N GLU A 531 1.16 3.95 -33.63
CA GLU A 531 1.85 4.95 -34.45
C GLU A 531 1.51 6.35 -33.93
N PHE A 532 2.54 7.18 -33.77
CA PHE A 532 2.43 8.61 -33.55
C PHE A 532 2.78 9.33 -34.85
N SER A 533 2.01 10.36 -35.18
CA SER A 533 2.30 11.27 -36.28
C SER A 533 2.55 12.67 -35.73
N VAL A 534 3.56 13.34 -36.26
CA VAL A 534 3.92 14.73 -35.95
C VAL A 534 3.97 15.53 -37.26
N HIS A 535 3.64 16.81 -37.18
CA HIS A 535 3.60 17.74 -38.30
C HIS A 535 4.28 19.03 -37.88
N PHE A 536 5.07 19.64 -38.76
CA PHE A 536 5.73 20.93 -38.52
C PHE A 536 5.54 21.83 -39.76
N ASP A 537 5.16 23.08 -39.52
CA ASP A 537 5.17 24.15 -40.52
C ASP A 537 6.59 24.74 -40.57
N LEU A 538 7.11 24.97 -41.77
CA LEU A 538 8.46 25.49 -41.99
C LEU A 538 8.41 26.97 -42.37
N PRO A 539 9.30 27.84 -41.82
CA PRO A 539 9.34 29.24 -42.22
C PRO A 539 9.68 29.35 -43.72
N PRO A 540 8.82 29.95 -44.57
CA PRO A 540 9.00 29.93 -46.02
C PRO A 540 10.23 30.71 -46.48
N ASP A 541 10.75 31.62 -45.64
CA ASP A 541 11.94 32.44 -45.91
C ASP A 541 13.22 31.83 -45.30
N GLU A 542 13.16 30.65 -44.67
CA GLU A 542 14.32 29.94 -44.09
C GLU A 542 14.59 28.56 -44.75
N PRO A 543 14.99 28.49 -46.03
CA PRO A 543 15.61 27.29 -46.60
C PRO A 543 16.82 26.85 -45.76
N SER A 544 16.86 25.57 -45.37
CA SER A 544 17.99 25.00 -44.65
C SER A 544 17.98 23.47 -44.66
N VAL A 545 19.06 22.88 -44.13
CA VAL A 545 18.99 21.53 -43.56
C VAL A 545 18.35 21.63 -42.19
N TYR A 546 17.36 20.78 -41.94
CA TYR A 546 16.67 20.69 -40.66
C TYR A 546 16.91 19.32 -40.03
N THR A 547 16.82 19.25 -38.70
CA THR A 547 16.70 17.99 -37.97
C THR A 547 15.42 17.92 -37.16
N VAL A 548 14.83 16.73 -37.10
CA VAL A 548 13.75 16.39 -36.17
C VAL A 548 14.32 15.42 -35.14
N VAL A 549 14.27 15.80 -33.86
CA VAL A 549 14.80 15.01 -32.74
C VAL A 549 13.62 14.52 -31.89
N VAL A 550 13.44 13.21 -31.79
CA VAL A 550 12.54 12.59 -30.81
C VAL A 550 13.34 12.26 -29.56
N THR A 551 13.04 12.94 -28.45
CA THR A 551 13.51 12.59 -27.11
C THR A 551 12.42 11.76 -26.41
N VAL A 552 12.77 10.55 -26.01
CA VAL A 552 11.90 9.60 -25.28
C VAL A 552 12.28 9.60 -23.81
N ARG A 553 11.33 9.87 -22.92
CA ARG A 553 11.49 9.94 -21.46
C ARG A 553 10.65 8.88 -20.77
N ASP A 554 11.16 8.27 -19.71
CA ASP A 554 10.46 7.29 -18.88
C ASP A 554 9.83 7.88 -17.60
N ALA A 555 9.27 7.05 -16.72
CA ALA A 555 8.69 7.48 -15.43
C ALA A 555 9.71 7.82 -14.32
N VAL A 556 11.02 7.83 -14.57
CA VAL A 556 12.01 7.97 -13.50
C VAL A 556 11.99 9.38 -12.90
N ARG A 557 11.62 9.46 -11.61
CA ARG A 557 11.37 10.75 -10.92
C ARG A 557 12.62 11.60 -10.68
N ASN A 558 13.79 10.99 -10.53
CA ASN A 558 15.02 11.70 -10.16
C ASN A 558 15.86 12.16 -11.35
N SER A 559 15.61 11.61 -12.54
CA SER A 559 16.50 11.79 -13.68
C SER A 559 15.82 12.50 -14.85
N ILE A 560 16.17 13.78 -15.01
CA ILE A 560 15.95 14.52 -16.28
C ILE A 560 16.66 13.80 -17.45
N LYS A 561 17.62 12.91 -17.15
CA LYS A 561 18.53 12.25 -18.08
C LYS A 561 18.24 10.77 -18.38
N ASN A 562 17.17 10.15 -17.83
CA ASN A 562 16.80 8.80 -18.28
C ASN A 562 15.99 8.89 -19.58
N VAL A 563 16.69 9.31 -20.62
CA VAL A 563 16.12 9.63 -21.93
C VAL A 563 16.93 8.99 -23.04
N ARG A 564 16.24 8.55 -24.10
CA ARG A 564 16.88 8.15 -25.36
C ARG A 564 16.47 9.10 -26.45
N ARG A 565 17.41 9.44 -27.34
CA ARG A 565 17.17 10.33 -28.46
C ARG A 565 17.33 9.58 -29.78
N SER A 566 16.53 9.96 -30.77
CA SER A 566 16.69 9.58 -32.17
C SER A 566 16.50 10.83 -33.01
N ARG A 567 17.31 11.02 -34.06
CA ARG A 567 17.20 12.19 -34.95
C ARG A 567 17.18 11.80 -36.42
N ARG A 568 16.47 12.59 -37.22
CA ARG A 568 16.40 12.48 -38.68
C ARG A 568 16.66 13.85 -39.32
N PHE A 569 17.08 13.86 -40.58
CA PHE A 569 17.45 15.07 -41.32
C PHE A 569 16.72 15.14 -42.66
N PHE A 570 16.43 16.37 -43.07
CA PHE A 570 15.89 16.67 -44.40
C PHE A 570 16.41 18.05 -44.86
N ILE A 571 16.31 18.31 -46.16
CA ILE A 571 16.55 19.65 -46.72
C ILE A 571 15.19 20.25 -47.08
N PHE A 572 14.92 21.46 -46.58
CA PHE A 572 13.84 22.31 -47.07
C PHE A 572 14.43 23.43 -47.92
N ASP A 573 13.97 23.54 -49.17
CA ASP A 573 14.35 24.60 -50.07
C ASP A 573 13.30 24.80 -51.16
N ASN A 574 12.64 25.95 -51.10
CA ASN A 574 11.54 26.36 -51.97
C ASN A 574 11.94 27.43 -53.00
N SER A 575 13.17 27.93 -52.96
CA SER A 575 13.51 29.25 -53.54
C SER A 575 14.90 29.37 -54.17
N SER A 576 15.82 28.43 -53.94
CA SER A 576 17.12 28.43 -54.63
C SER A 576 17.00 28.06 -56.11
N SER A 577 18.07 28.32 -56.87
CA SER A 577 18.22 27.82 -58.24
C SER A 577 19.69 27.54 -58.56
N VAL A 578 19.93 26.80 -59.65
CA VAL A 578 21.27 26.67 -60.23
C VAL A 578 21.51 27.84 -61.18
N GLU A 579 22.64 28.50 -61.04
CA GLU A 579 23.04 29.69 -61.80
C GLU A 579 24.31 29.43 -62.62
N SER A 580 24.60 30.32 -63.58
CA SER A 580 25.80 30.25 -64.44
C SER A 580 26.69 31.48 -64.25
N ARG A 581 27.98 31.24 -63.99
CA ARG A 581 29.00 32.26 -63.62
C ARG A 581 29.84 32.69 -64.82
N ASP A 582 29.19 32.92 -65.95
CA ASP A 582 29.82 33.05 -67.27
C ASP A 582 30.87 34.18 -67.38
N GLU A 583 30.73 35.25 -66.60
CA GLU A 583 31.72 36.35 -66.54
C GLU A 583 33.05 35.96 -65.88
N ARG A 584 33.04 34.95 -65.00
CA ARG A 584 34.17 34.62 -64.11
C ARG A 584 34.73 33.22 -64.35
N TYR A 585 33.86 32.30 -64.76
CA TYR A 585 34.15 30.90 -65.09
C TYR A 585 33.42 30.55 -66.40
N PRO A 586 33.85 31.09 -67.56
CA PRO A 586 33.19 30.84 -68.83
C PRO A 586 33.31 29.38 -69.26
N LEU A 587 32.31 28.88 -69.98
CA LEU A 587 32.40 27.62 -70.70
C LEU A 587 33.55 27.64 -71.72
N GLY A 588 34.22 26.51 -71.92
CA GLY A 588 35.37 26.41 -72.83
C GLY A 588 35.49 25.05 -73.53
N VAL A 589 36.27 25.02 -74.62
CA VAL A 589 36.54 23.81 -75.41
C VAL A 589 38.03 23.75 -75.75
N ASP A 590 38.67 22.61 -75.50
CA ASP A 590 40.09 22.39 -75.79
C ASP A 590 40.38 22.49 -77.30
N ASP A 591 41.62 22.84 -77.66
CA ASP A 591 42.10 23.09 -79.04
C ASP A 591 41.38 24.23 -79.81
N THR A 592 40.58 25.07 -79.15
CA THR A 592 39.91 26.24 -79.79
C THR A 592 40.66 27.56 -79.65
N VAL A 593 40.40 28.50 -80.57
CA VAL A 593 40.94 29.87 -80.57
C VAL A 593 39.82 30.90 -80.53
N ASN A 594 39.86 31.85 -79.59
CA ASN A 594 38.96 32.99 -79.59
C ASN A 594 39.48 34.10 -80.53
N ASN A 595 38.65 34.50 -81.49
CA ASN A 595 38.84 35.70 -82.30
C ASN A 595 37.59 36.59 -82.19
N ARG A 596 37.71 37.68 -81.44
CA ARG A 596 36.63 38.68 -81.21
C ARG A 596 35.30 38.08 -80.71
N GLY A 597 35.37 37.03 -79.88
CA GLY A 597 34.20 36.35 -79.32
C GLY A 597 33.69 35.15 -80.14
N LEU A 598 34.27 34.90 -81.33
CA LEU A 598 34.03 33.67 -82.09
C LEU A 598 35.11 32.65 -81.76
N TRP A 599 34.71 31.42 -81.42
CA TRP A 599 35.64 30.34 -81.07
C TRP A 599 35.82 29.37 -82.25
N TRP A 600 37.07 29.08 -82.60
CA TRP A 600 37.42 28.30 -83.80
C TRP A 600 38.22 27.05 -83.45
N LEU A 601 37.70 25.87 -83.81
CA LEU A 601 38.39 24.59 -83.69
C LEU A 601 39.20 24.30 -84.96
N ARG A 602 40.52 24.15 -84.82
CA ARG A 602 41.46 23.99 -85.95
C ARG A 602 41.72 22.55 -86.40
N ARG A 603 40.96 21.58 -85.89
CA ARG A 603 41.20 20.14 -86.12
C ARG A 603 39.92 19.36 -86.43
N LEU A 604 39.95 18.57 -87.50
CA LEU A 604 38.83 17.72 -87.92
C LEU A 604 38.82 16.34 -87.24
N ASP A 605 39.94 15.89 -86.70
CA ASP A 605 40.14 14.56 -86.10
C ASP A 605 40.15 14.57 -84.57
N GLY A 606 39.96 13.40 -83.96
CA GLY A 606 40.05 13.21 -82.52
C GLY A 606 38.82 13.69 -81.73
N ASN A 607 38.87 13.45 -80.42
CA ASN A 607 37.82 13.87 -79.48
C ASN A 607 37.96 15.37 -79.19
N VAL A 608 36.82 16.03 -78.94
CA VAL A 608 36.74 17.42 -78.50
C VAL A 608 36.30 17.44 -77.04
N ALA A 609 37.12 18.03 -76.17
CA ALA A 609 36.83 18.14 -74.74
C ALA A 609 36.12 19.46 -74.43
N PHE A 610 34.88 19.37 -73.95
CA PHE A 610 34.09 20.51 -73.49
C PHE A 610 34.20 20.61 -71.96
N ARG A 611 34.45 21.82 -71.44
CA ARG A 611 34.67 22.12 -70.02
C ARG A 611 33.69 23.15 -69.49
N TRP A 612 33.26 22.95 -68.25
CA TRP A 612 32.39 23.86 -67.49
C TRP A 612 32.87 24.03 -66.03
N THR A 613 34.19 23.89 -65.82
CA THR A 613 34.85 24.05 -64.52
C THR A 613 34.39 25.34 -63.82
N ASP A 614 33.90 25.21 -62.60
CA ASP A 614 33.32 26.27 -61.76
C ASP A 614 32.14 27.09 -62.37
N ASN A 615 31.68 26.80 -63.59
CA ASN A 615 30.65 27.60 -64.27
C ASN A 615 29.27 27.54 -63.60
N LEU A 616 28.82 26.35 -63.19
CA LEU A 616 27.49 26.11 -62.63
C LEU A 616 27.55 25.94 -61.11
N ILE A 617 26.62 26.56 -60.40
CA ILE A 617 26.55 26.59 -58.92
C ILE A 617 25.11 26.75 -58.43
N ASN A 618 24.77 26.14 -57.29
CA ASN A 618 23.74 26.65 -56.39
C ASN A 618 24.41 27.43 -55.24
N GLU A 619 24.32 28.77 -55.26
CA GLU A 619 25.03 29.64 -54.32
C GLU A 619 24.50 29.46 -52.88
N LEU A 620 23.21 29.16 -52.70
CA LEU A 620 22.61 28.93 -51.39
C LEU A 620 23.12 27.64 -50.75
N HIS A 621 23.10 26.53 -51.48
CA HIS A 621 23.60 25.23 -51.01
C HIS A 621 25.10 25.28 -50.71
N THR A 622 25.87 26.04 -51.50
CA THR A 622 27.33 26.20 -51.33
C THR A 622 27.67 27.09 -50.13
N GLY A 623 27.02 28.26 -50.04
CA GLY A 623 27.24 29.22 -48.96
C GLY A 623 26.85 28.66 -47.60
N GLN A 624 25.61 28.17 -47.47
CA GLN A 624 25.08 27.57 -46.25
C GLN A 624 25.50 26.10 -46.03
N GLY A 625 26.16 25.49 -47.03
CA GLY A 625 26.75 24.16 -46.90
C GLY A 625 25.76 23.02 -46.72
N PHE A 626 24.58 23.06 -47.36
CA PHE A 626 23.51 22.08 -47.16
C PHE A 626 23.93 20.62 -47.40
N LEU A 627 24.96 20.42 -48.23
CA LEU A 627 25.46 19.11 -48.65
C LEU A 627 26.67 18.61 -47.83
N LEU A 628 27.16 19.42 -46.88
CA LEU A 628 28.26 19.07 -45.97
C LEU A 628 27.90 17.89 -45.03
N PRO A 629 28.90 17.22 -44.41
CA PRO A 629 28.65 16.29 -43.30
C PRO A 629 27.98 16.99 -42.10
N ILE A 630 27.27 16.21 -41.29
CA ILE A 630 26.67 16.67 -40.03
C ILE A 630 27.54 16.21 -38.86
N GLU A 631 27.63 17.01 -37.81
CA GLU A 631 28.34 16.63 -36.59
C GLU A 631 27.74 15.38 -35.93
N HIS A 632 28.58 14.37 -35.72
CA HIS A 632 28.29 13.20 -34.89
C HIS A 632 28.20 13.61 -33.42
N VAL A 633 27.00 13.51 -32.82
CA VAL A 633 26.75 13.85 -31.41
C VAL A 633 26.69 12.58 -30.57
N PRO A 634 27.48 12.44 -29.48
CA PRO A 634 27.62 11.17 -28.76
C PRO A 634 26.35 10.56 -28.17
N GLU A 635 25.31 11.36 -27.91
CA GLU A 635 24.02 10.89 -27.40
C GLU A 635 23.27 9.96 -28.39
N PHE A 636 23.61 10.05 -29.68
CA PHE A 636 23.00 9.26 -30.76
C PHE A 636 23.88 8.09 -31.24
N TYR A 637 25.06 7.86 -30.64
CA TYR A 637 25.89 6.70 -30.96
C TYR A 637 25.18 5.39 -30.59
N GLY A 638 24.87 4.57 -31.60
CA GLY A 638 24.21 3.28 -31.44
C GLY A 638 23.45 2.83 -32.70
N ASP A 639 22.62 1.81 -32.53
CA ASP A 639 22.01 1.02 -33.62
C ASP A 639 20.84 1.72 -34.34
N GLY A 640 21.14 2.82 -35.03
CA GLY A 640 20.19 3.55 -35.90
C GLY A 640 19.49 4.76 -35.27
N TYR A 641 19.89 5.15 -34.05
CA TYR A 641 19.38 6.37 -33.39
C TYR A 641 19.77 7.65 -34.14
N ASP A 642 21.00 7.72 -34.68
CA ASP A 642 21.37 8.74 -35.68
C ASP A 642 21.04 8.30 -37.11
N GLN A 643 20.86 9.24 -38.03
CA GLN A 643 20.57 8.93 -39.43
C GLN A 643 21.87 8.69 -40.23
N THR A 644 22.37 7.46 -40.16
CA THR A 644 23.55 6.98 -40.89
C THR A 644 23.29 6.64 -42.37
N SER A 645 22.04 6.68 -42.83
CA SER A 645 21.66 6.28 -44.19
C SER A 645 20.43 7.03 -44.72
N GLY A 646 20.18 6.90 -46.03
CA GLY A 646 19.13 7.62 -46.76
C GLY A 646 19.66 8.83 -47.56
N PRO A 647 18.81 9.49 -48.36
CA PRO A 647 19.24 10.52 -49.33
C PRO A 647 19.88 11.75 -48.66
N ARG A 648 19.34 12.17 -47.51
CA ARG A 648 20.05 13.01 -46.54
C ARG A 648 20.43 12.14 -45.34
N SER A 649 21.65 12.26 -44.87
CA SER A 649 22.17 11.55 -43.69
C SER A 649 23.22 12.43 -43.00
N ILE A 650 23.92 11.89 -42.00
CA ILE A 650 25.10 12.54 -41.41
C ILE A 650 26.30 12.63 -42.38
N HIS A 651 26.32 11.81 -43.43
CA HIS A 651 27.38 11.81 -44.43
C HIS A 651 27.16 12.94 -45.46
N PRO A 652 28.23 13.46 -46.09
CA PRO A 652 28.10 14.47 -47.14
C PRO A 652 27.35 13.91 -48.35
N ILE A 653 26.73 14.80 -49.12
CA ILE A 653 26.20 14.50 -50.44
C ILE A 653 27.25 14.94 -51.47
N GLU A 654 27.67 14.00 -52.34
CA GLU A 654 28.64 14.26 -53.40
C GLU A 654 28.12 15.34 -54.34
N ASN A 655 28.89 16.43 -54.49
CA ASN A 655 28.49 17.61 -55.26
C ASN A 655 29.71 18.43 -55.69
N VAL A 656 29.49 19.31 -56.67
CA VAL A 656 30.39 20.44 -56.96
C VAL A 656 29.56 21.72 -56.94
N HIS A 657 29.89 22.64 -56.03
CA HIS A 657 29.16 23.91 -55.87
C HIS A 657 27.63 23.73 -55.74
N GLY A 658 27.18 22.76 -54.93
CA GLY A 658 25.76 22.46 -54.75
C GLY A 658 25.11 21.65 -55.89
N VAL A 659 25.79 21.50 -57.03
CA VAL A 659 25.32 20.70 -58.17
C VAL A 659 25.69 19.23 -57.93
N VAL A 660 24.69 18.34 -57.89
CA VAL A 660 24.87 16.89 -57.63
C VAL A 660 24.93 16.07 -58.91
N ARG A 661 24.47 16.61 -60.04
CA ARG A 661 24.50 15.92 -61.34
C ARG A 661 24.83 16.88 -62.47
N PHE A 662 25.76 16.46 -63.34
CA PHE A 662 25.95 17.05 -64.66
C PHE A 662 25.49 16.10 -65.76
N ALA A 663 24.94 16.65 -66.84
CA ALA A 663 24.84 15.97 -68.12
C ALA A 663 25.18 16.95 -69.24
N SER A 664 25.66 16.45 -70.37
CA SER A 664 26.02 17.28 -71.52
C SER A 664 25.62 16.64 -72.84
N GLN A 665 25.51 17.45 -73.88
CA GLN A 665 25.23 17.01 -75.25
C GLN A 665 25.80 17.98 -76.29
N PHE A 666 25.77 17.59 -77.56
CA PHE A 666 26.24 18.42 -78.66
C PHE A 666 25.39 18.25 -79.93
N GLY A 667 25.45 19.26 -80.79
CA GLY A 667 24.93 19.24 -82.15
C GLY A 667 25.90 19.95 -83.11
N VAL A 668 25.77 19.65 -84.40
CA VAL A 668 26.59 20.22 -85.48
C VAL A 668 25.68 20.64 -86.62
N ASP A 669 25.94 21.79 -87.25
CA ASP A 669 25.30 22.21 -88.50
C ASP A 669 26.25 22.90 -89.48
N ALA A 670 25.86 22.96 -90.75
CA ALA A 670 26.57 23.66 -91.82
C ALA A 670 25.96 25.05 -92.13
N VAL A 671 25.27 25.66 -91.15
CA VAL A 671 24.55 26.96 -91.31
C VAL A 671 24.92 27.97 -90.21
N GLY A 672 26.11 27.83 -89.61
CA GLY A 672 26.64 28.79 -88.62
C GLY A 672 26.04 28.64 -87.22
N GLY A 673 25.58 27.45 -86.84
CA GLY A 673 24.91 27.17 -85.57
C GLY A 673 23.46 27.61 -85.52
N ARG A 674 22.89 28.10 -86.63
CA ARG A 674 21.54 28.67 -86.69
C ARG A 674 20.43 27.66 -86.44
N SER A 675 20.66 26.37 -86.69
CA SER A 675 19.71 25.31 -86.33
C SER A 675 19.81 24.89 -84.87
N LEU A 676 20.98 25.10 -84.25
CA LEU A 676 21.32 24.64 -82.90
C LEU A 676 20.76 25.57 -81.81
N GLN A 677 19.48 25.90 -81.87
CA GLN A 677 18.87 26.84 -80.92
C GLN A 677 18.72 26.20 -79.52
N GLN A 678 18.06 25.05 -79.44
CA GLN A 678 17.72 24.33 -78.20
C GLN A 678 18.38 22.94 -78.17
N PRO A 679 18.68 22.39 -76.98
CA PRO A 679 19.14 21.02 -76.82
C PRO A 679 18.01 20.00 -77.08
N ASP A 680 18.38 18.79 -77.51
CA ASP A 680 17.44 17.68 -77.65
C ASP A 680 17.28 16.97 -76.29
N GLN A 681 16.09 17.02 -75.71
CA GLN A 681 15.82 16.48 -74.37
C GLN A 681 16.03 14.96 -74.27
N SER A 682 16.06 14.23 -75.40
CA SER A 682 16.33 12.80 -75.44
C SER A 682 17.83 12.44 -75.49
N ARG A 683 18.72 13.42 -75.66
CA ARG A 683 20.15 13.20 -75.99
C ARG A 683 21.15 13.65 -74.91
N TRP A 684 20.68 13.95 -73.70
CA TRP A 684 21.55 14.25 -72.56
C TRP A 684 22.39 13.03 -72.15
N LEU A 685 23.72 13.18 -72.16
CA LEU A 685 24.65 12.17 -71.63
C LEU A 685 25.11 12.60 -70.24
N THR A 686 24.74 11.85 -69.20
CA THR A 686 25.23 12.09 -67.82
C THR A 686 26.76 12.02 -67.78
N THR A 687 27.38 12.93 -67.06
CA THR A 687 28.84 12.95 -66.83
C THR A 687 29.18 11.94 -65.72
N THR A 688 30.16 11.07 -65.95
CA THR A 688 30.46 9.93 -65.06
C THR A 688 31.20 10.31 -63.78
N ASP A 689 31.87 11.45 -63.78
CA ASP A 689 32.58 12.05 -62.66
C ASP A 689 32.18 13.53 -62.64
N ILE A 690 31.52 13.98 -61.58
CA ILE A 690 31.06 15.36 -61.47
C ILE A 690 32.21 16.34 -61.14
N HIS A 691 33.28 15.85 -60.51
CA HIS A 691 34.46 16.63 -60.15
C HIS A 691 35.36 16.93 -61.35
N ALA A 692 35.29 16.13 -62.42
CA ALA A 692 35.96 16.42 -63.69
C ALA A 692 35.45 17.72 -64.36
N GLN A 693 34.16 18.06 -64.18
CA GLN A 693 33.48 19.21 -64.81
C GLN A 693 33.77 19.37 -66.32
N MET A 694 33.92 18.25 -67.02
CA MET A 694 34.23 18.19 -68.44
C MET A 694 33.71 16.90 -69.08
N GLN A 695 33.48 16.91 -70.39
CA GLN A 695 33.11 15.70 -71.13
C GLN A 695 33.64 15.76 -72.56
N SER A 696 34.22 14.65 -73.00
CA SER A 696 34.86 14.51 -74.30
C SER A 696 33.91 13.86 -75.31
N PHE A 697 33.63 14.58 -76.40
CA PHE A 697 32.76 14.11 -77.48
C PHE A 697 33.57 13.69 -78.70
N ARG A 698 33.08 12.67 -79.41
CA ARG A 698 33.59 12.29 -80.74
C ARG A 698 32.45 12.40 -81.74
N PHE A 699 32.69 13.17 -82.80
CA PHE A 699 31.72 13.41 -83.86
C PHE A 699 32.42 13.75 -85.17
N ASP A 700 31.77 13.40 -86.27
CA ASP A 700 32.20 13.77 -87.62
C ASP A 700 31.97 15.28 -87.82
N ARG A 701 32.95 15.96 -88.43
CA ARG A 701 32.96 17.40 -88.61
C ARG A 701 33.78 17.82 -89.82
N ARG A 702 33.46 18.98 -90.40
CA ARG A 702 34.06 19.53 -91.62
C ARG A 702 34.33 21.03 -91.48
N ASP A 703 35.23 21.56 -92.30
CA ASP A 703 35.46 23.01 -92.38
C ASP A 703 34.19 23.76 -92.80
N GLY A 704 33.95 24.91 -92.18
CA GLY A 704 32.74 25.72 -92.38
C GLY A 704 31.52 25.26 -91.57
N GLU A 705 31.57 24.09 -90.93
CA GLU A 705 30.53 23.68 -89.98
C GLU A 705 30.65 24.42 -88.64
N SER A 706 29.62 24.30 -87.80
CA SER A 706 29.57 24.88 -86.47
C SER A 706 28.98 23.87 -85.50
N ALA A 707 29.59 23.76 -84.32
CA ALA A 707 29.19 22.83 -83.29
C ALA A 707 28.82 23.57 -82.02
N LYS A 708 27.70 23.18 -81.40
CA LYS A 708 27.23 23.73 -80.13
C LYS A 708 27.17 22.63 -79.09
N PHE A 709 27.75 22.91 -77.94
CA PHE A 709 27.67 22.07 -76.75
C PHE A 709 26.67 22.67 -75.77
N TRP A 710 25.96 21.80 -75.06
CA TRP A 710 25.13 22.18 -73.91
C TRP A 710 25.56 21.36 -72.70
N VAL A 711 25.60 22.00 -71.54
CA VAL A 711 25.67 21.34 -70.23
C VAL A 711 24.40 21.67 -69.45
N ILE A 712 23.88 20.71 -68.70
CA ILE A 712 22.88 20.92 -67.66
C ILE A 712 23.48 20.50 -66.31
N GLY A 713 23.41 21.41 -65.34
CA GLY A 713 23.66 21.11 -63.93
C GLY A 713 22.34 21.01 -63.20
N GLU A 714 22.22 20.04 -62.29
CA GLU A 714 21.05 19.81 -61.44
C GLU A 714 21.47 19.68 -59.96
N ASP A 715 20.75 20.37 -59.06
CA ASP A 715 20.96 20.29 -57.61
C ASP A 715 20.12 19.17 -56.96
N VAL A 716 20.33 18.97 -55.65
CA VAL A 716 19.63 17.91 -54.89
C VAL A 716 18.10 18.10 -54.83
N MET A 717 17.61 19.29 -55.14
CA MET A 717 16.19 19.64 -55.15
C MET A 717 15.59 19.56 -56.57
N GLY A 718 16.36 19.11 -57.57
CA GLY A 718 15.93 19.06 -58.96
C GLY A 718 15.78 20.44 -59.61
N ASN A 719 16.32 21.51 -59.03
CA ASN A 719 16.49 22.75 -59.79
C ASN A 719 17.62 22.51 -60.80
N SER A 720 17.49 23.01 -62.02
CA SER A 720 18.50 22.80 -63.05
C SER A 720 18.71 24.00 -63.96
N ARG A 721 19.93 24.10 -64.49
CA ARG A 721 20.38 25.18 -65.36
C ARG A 721 21.08 24.61 -66.58
N VAL A 722 20.52 24.90 -67.76
CA VAL A 722 21.18 24.66 -69.04
C VAL A 722 22.08 25.86 -69.35
N ASN A 723 23.31 25.59 -69.78
CA ASN A 723 24.21 26.57 -70.37
C ASN A 723 24.81 26.00 -71.68
N SER A 724 25.34 26.83 -72.58
CA SER A 724 25.79 26.38 -73.89
C SER A 724 26.94 27.19 -74.50
N PHE A 725 27.81 26.52 -75.25
CA PHE A 725 28.96 27.09 -75.94
C PHE A 725 28.89 26.78 -77.43
N LEU A 726 29.08 27.78 -78.29
CA LEU A 726 29.11 27.64 -79.76
C LEU A 726 30.52 27.85 -80.27
N MET A 727 30.98 26.94 -81.14
CA MET A 727 32.22 27.08 -81.90
C MET A 727 31.99 26.86 -83.40
N HIS A 728 32.91 27.38 -84.20
CA HIS A 728 33.01 27.16 -85.63
C HIS A 728 34.21 26.25 -85.92
N ILE A 729 34.18 25.51 -87.03
CA ILE A 729 35.22 24.55 -87.41
C ILE A 729 35.93 25.08 -88.65
N ASP A 730 37.24 25.28 -88.55
CA ASP A 730 38.09 25.77 -89.63
C ASP A 730 39.53 25.30 -89.43
N SER A 731 39.92 24.31 -90.22
CA SER A 731 41.29 23.77 -90.29
C SER A 731 42.10 24.33 -91.47
N SER A 732 41.60 25.38 -92.16
CA SER A 732 42.29 25.95 -93.31
C SER A 732 43.62 26.63 -92.91
N PRO A 733 44.66 26.54 -93.77
CA PRO A 733 45.91 27.26 -93.54
C PRO A 733 45.71 28.76 -93.79
N ALA A 734 46.33 29.61 -92.96
CA ALA A 734 46.15 31.05 -93.02
C ALA A 734 46.60 31.63 -94.38
N GLU A 735 45.65 32.22 -95.13
CA GLU A 735 45.95 32.92 -96.37
C GLU A 735 46.71 34.23 -96.11
N LEU A 736 48.00 34.26 -96.43
CA LEU A 736 48.80 35.49 -96.46
C LEU A 736 48.38 36.34 -97.67
N GLY A 737 47.45 37.27 -97.44
CA GLY A 737 47.03 38.26 -98.44
C GLY A 737 48.22 39.07 -98.97
N THR A 738 48.35 39.13 -100.30
CA THR A 738 49.44 39.84 -100.99
C THR A 738 49.35 41.35 -100.81
N LEU A 739 50.15 41.90 -99.90
CA LEU A 739 50.27 43.33 -99.62
C LEU A 739 51.00 44.07 -100.76
N SER A 740 50.24 44.50 -101.76
CA SER A 740 50.74 45.25 -102.93
C SER A 740 50.97 46.73 -102.62
N LEU A 741 52.18 47.08 -102.18
CA LEU A 741 52.63 48.47 -102.01
C LEU A 741 52.93 49.14 -103.37
N THR A 742 51.91 49.73 -104.00
CA THR A 742 52.06 50.50 -105.24
C THR A 742 52.69 51.88 -105.01
N ASN A 743 54.02 51.96 -105.16
CA ASN A 743 54.72 53.24 -105.29
C ASN A 743 55.24 53.43 -106.72
N ARG A 744 54.57 54.30 -107.49
CA ARG A 744 55.02 54.81 -108.82
C ARG A 744 55.39 53.75 -109.88
N GLY A 745 54.60 52.68 -109.97
CA GLY A 745 54.45 51.94 -111.24
C GLY A 745 55.54 50.94 -111.62
N VAL A 746 56.22 50.35 -110.63
CA VAL A 746 57.06 49.16 -110.84
C VAL A 746 56.60 48.06 -109.88
N GLU A 747 56.24 46.89 -110.41
CA GLU A 747 55.97 45.71 -109.60
C GLU A 747 57.29 45.07 -109.15
N GLY A 748 57.49 44.95 -107.85
CA GLY A 748 58.63 44.28 -107.24
C GLY A 748 58.17 43.27 -106.20
N SER A 749 58.33 41.98 -106.49
CA SER A 749 57.97 40.88 -105.58
C SER A 749 59.03 40.71 -104.48
N LEU A 750 58.77 41.28 -103.31
CA LEU A 750 59.58 41.06 -102.11
C LEU A 750 59.19 39.74 -101.44
N CYS A 751 60.06 38.73 -101.51
CA CYS A 751 59.99 37.56 -100.62
C CYS A 751 60.70 37.89 -99.29
N THR A 752 59.93 38.27 -98.27
CA THR A 752 60.43 38.35 -96.89
C THR A 752 60.15 37.05 -96.15
N THR A 753 61.21 36.29 -95.85
CA THR A 753 61.13 35.19 -94.87
C THR A 753 60.91 35.77 -93.48
N ALA A 754 59.74 35.52 -92.88
CA ALA A 754 59.46 35.81 -91.49
C ALA A 754 59.69 34.55 -90.63
N GLU A 755 60.42 34.69 -89.53
CA GLU A 755 60.71 33.59 -88.61
C GLU A 755 59.47 33.20 -87.81
N THR A 756 59.37 31.91 -87.44
CA THR A 756 58.28 31.40 -86.58
C THR A 756 58.38 31.93 -85.17
N TYR A 757 57.49 32.87 -84.82
CA TYR A 757 57.20 33.23 -83.42
C TYR A 757 56.03 32.39 -82.92
N THR A 758 56.33 31.40 -82.09
CA THR A 758 55.36 30.77 -81.17
C THR A 758 54.94 31.76 -80.08
N VAL A 759 53.64 31.78 -79.78
CA VAL A 759 53.00 32.46 -78.64
C VAL A 759 52.00 31.47 -78.03
#